data_AF-A0AAW0CLK2-F1
#
_entry.id   AF-A0AAW0CLK2-F1
#
_cell.length_a   1.000
_cell.length_b   1.000
_cell.length_c   1.000
_cell.angle_alpha   90.00
_cell.angle_beta   90.00
_cell.angle_gamma   90.00
#
_symmetry.space_group_name_H-M   'P 1'
#
loop_
_entity.id
_entity.type
_entity.pdbx_description
1 polymer ?
#
loop_
_entity_poly.entity_id
_entity_poly.type
_entity_poly.pdbx_seq_one_letter_code
_entity_poly.pdbx_strand_id
1 'polypeptide(L)'
;MSSTKYRLSSLPLPSSSQLLTQSLTPDPQTPSISSFVTDVLPNKPSIQRRPRLLSPEAHFSYVMPFPVAFPYNVEPPDEQEEGVDAAKVVEKWLADREALHPSKDNENVYYPDPEKRNQKRILIGLSETGLRDCLPHLDVGDAFTTLGVPSLTPTAPAEAPEEMKPNAARDDLIDILSGHAVLLSPSQNTGPWSLRYSGHQFGSWAGQLGDGRAISILSTVNPQNDTITELQLKGSGRTPFSRSADGLAVLRSSIREFLGAEAMQALGIPTTRSLALVSLPNLPVMRERVETACILTRLAPSFLRIGSFEALSPPGRKGGMMFFGGGQQEANWEALRILGEFVSQQVLKLSIEEGKPWGKELVLEVARRNVKMVAGWQVYGFMHGVINTDNVSIMGLTIDYGPYAFMDTFDSMHICNHSDDGGRYAYGAQPGMIIYALRALLNSLAPVIGYEQAHGTAPPQGWATAADESKEMDKKIDEWSEIGIREVKDEMERVAQEEMSKEYGRAMRRRLGIRSSEEDTERNNTIERDISRSLLSLMSSHRLDFHRTFRLLSYFQPVGATKEYKEKFISALLKNCSEPAFIDEFTAKREWNEWLDKYSSYSDSLVSTEERLKANPRFVLRQWVLEEVIRAAQEDKGAEKGKAVLGKVLHMACNPFETWGGEEAELRELGLISEDGEVEELNEEEKEERRFCGAFALSTVQVLSKRVLSPSLYALLEIPQAIAVRFTTSLTCVTQSNIARGLPAVCRAEAPVEEQREGVMDGCPGATLHNAHISAPASSTSESIRLRARRYRQIIAIAGRRPMIALDRLTERRTWHQLRVVAGRASPLGKPFSKTNVRPKLA
;
A
#
# COMPACT_ATOMS: atom_id res chain seq x y z
N MET A 1 -31.29 20.06 -1.78
CA MET A 1 -32.42 19.25 -2.27
C MET A 1 -32.25 17.83 -1.74
N SER A 2 -33.31 17.07 -1.52
CA SER A 2 -33.17 15.65 -1.16
C SER A 2 -32.78 14.87 -2.42
N SER A 3 -31.62 14.22 -2.42
CA SER A 3 -31.19 13.34 -3.51
C SER A 3 -31.85 11.97 -3.37
N THR A 4 -32.42 11.44 -4.45
CA THR A 4 -32.96 10.07 -4.49
C THR A 4 -31.94 9.08 -3.95
N LYS A 5 -32.39 8.23 -3.02
CA LYS A 5 -31.61 7.15 -2.44
C LYS A 5 -31.86 5.85 -3.21
N TYR A 6 -30.80 5.07 -3.43
CA TYR A 6 -30.83 3.82 -4.19
C TYR A 6 -30.13 2.71 -3.40
N ARG A 7 -30.65 1.48 -3.45
CA ARG A 7 -29.92 0.29 -2.98
C ARG A 7 -28.65 0.08 -3.81
N LEU A 8 -27.67 -0.67 -3.30
CA LEU A 8 -26.40 -0.92 -3.98
C LEU A 8 -26.62 -1.63 -5.33
N SER A 9 -27.55 -2.58 -5.41
CA SER A 9 -27.97 -3.22 -6.67
C SER A 9 -28.72 -2.32 -7.67
N SER A 10 -28.99 -1.06 -7.29
CA SER A 10 -29.81 -0.10 -8.07
C SER A 10 -29.10 1.24 -8.29
N LEU A 11 -27.79 1.33 -8.04
CA LEU A 11 -27.02 2.55 -8.28
C LEU A 11 -26.89 2.85 -9.79
N PRO A 12 -26.94 4.14 -10.21
CA PRO A 12 -26.89 4.51 -11.61
C PRO A 12 -25.49 4.34 -12.22
N LEU A 13 -25.41 3.57 -13.31
CA LEU A 13 -24.18 3.43 -14.10
C LEU A 13 -23.82 4.73 -14.85
N PRO A 14 -22.52 5.04 -15.04
CA PRO A 14 -22.02 5.98 -16.04
C PRO A 14 -22.45 5.61 -17.46
N SER A 15 -22.27 6.53 -18.42
CA SER A 15 -22.45 6.20 -19.84
C SER A 15 -21.45 5.13 -20.30
N SER A 16 -21.75 4.36 -21.35
CA SER A 16 -20.85 3.30 -21.82
C SER A 16 -19.45 3.82 -22.19
N SER A 17 -19.34 5.07 -22.66
CA SER A 17 -18.07 5.78 -22.93
C SER A 17 -17.25 6.15 -21.69
N GLN A 18 -17.85 6.11 -20.50
CA GLN A 18 -17.23 6.38 -19.20
C GLN A 18 -16.86 5.09 -18.44
N LEU A 19 -17.34 3.92 -18.90
CA LEU A 19 -17.07 2.63 -18.29
C LEU A 19 -15.74 2.06 -18.81
N LEU A 20 -14.75 1.97 -17.92
CA LEU A 20 -13.40 1.44 -18.22
C LEU A 20 -13.44 0.12 -19.00
N THR A 21 -14.29 -0.83 -18.63
CA THR A 21 -14.40 -2.14 -19.29
C THR A 21 -14.91 -2.11 -20.72
N GLN A 22 -15.54 -1.01 -21.17
CA GLN A 22 -15.99 -0.84 -22.56
C GLN A 22 -14.90 -0.17 -23.44
N SER A 23 -13.87 0.42 -22.82
CA SER A 23 -12.70 0.99 -23.52
C SER A 23 -11.44 0.13 -23.42
N LEU A 24 -11.50 -1.01 -22.71
CA LEU A 24 -10.40 -1.95 -22.57
C LEU A 24 -10.71 -3.28 -23.24
N THR A 25 -9.67 -3.99 -23.71
CA THR A 25 -9.82 -5.36 -24.24
C THR A 25 -10.00 -6.36 -23.09
N PRO A 26 -11.07 -7.17 -23.07
CA PRO A 26 -11.20 -8.29 -22.14
C PRO A 26 -10.27 -9.45 -22.51
N ASP A 27 -9.96 -10.27 -21.52
CA ASP A 27 -9.33 -11.58 -21.66
C ASP A 27 -10.13 -12.51 -22.60
N PRO A 28 -9.50 -13.15 -23.60
CA PRO A 28 -10.18 -14.05 -24.55
C PRO A 28 -10.91 -15.24 -23.91
N GLN A 29 -10.56 -15.65 -22.69
CA GLN A 29 -11.26 -16.71 -21.95
C GLN A 29 -12.51 -16.19 -21.20
N THR A 30 -12.67 -14.87 -21.08
CA THR A 30 -13.84 -14.19 -20.51
C THR A 30 -14.25 -13.00 -21.40
N PRO A 31 -14.65 -13.20 -22.66
CA PRO A 31 -14.67 -12.14 -23.67
C PRO A 31 -15.88 -11.19 -23.60
N SER A 32 -16.98 -11.59 -22.94
CA SER A 32 -18.17 -10.77 -22.72
C SER A 32 -18.97 -11.30 -21.53
N ILE A 33 -19.80 -10.46 -20.92
CA ILE A 33 -20.66 -10.88 -19.79
C ILE A 33 -21.64 -11.98 -20.23
N SER A 34 -22.19 -11.89 -21.44
CA SER A 34 -23.06 -12.94 -21.98
C SER A 34 -22.34 -14.29 -22.06
N SER A 35 -21.15 -14.35 -22.68
CA SER A 35 -20.37 -15.60 -22.78
C SER A 35 -19.90 -16.09 -21.41
N PHE A 36 -19.62 -15.17 -20.50
CA PHE A 36 -19.17 -15.46 -19.14
C PHE A 36 -20.27 -16.14 -18.32
N VAL A 37 -21.50 -15.65 -18.40
CA VAL A 37 -22.67 -16.23 -17.71
C VAL A 37 -23.15 -17.53 -18.38
N THR A 38 -23.10 -17.65 -19.70
CA THR A 38 -23.67 -18.83 -20.41
C THR A 38 -22.70 -20.01 -20.60
N ASP A 39 -21.38 -19.80 -20.54
CA ASP A 39 -20.38 -20.88 -20.69
C ASP A 39 -19.34 -20.90 -19.57
N VAL A 40 -18.75 -19.77 -19.21
CA VAL A 40 -17.61 -19.78 -18.27
C VAL A 40 -18.04 -20.17 -16.86
N LEU A 41 -19.08 -19.55 -16.30
CA LEU A 41 -19.56 -19.87 -14.95
C LEU A 41 -20.13 -21.29 -14.81
N PRO A 42 -20.95 -21.83 -15.76
CA PRO A 42 -21.49 -23.19 -15.64
C PRO A 42 -20.49 -24.30 -15.99
N ASN A 43 -19.62 -24.09 -17.00
CA ASN A 43 -18.86 -25.20 -17.61
C ASN A 43 -17.33 -25.15 -17.34
N LYS A 44 -16.77 -23.96 -17.07
CA LYS A 44 -15.31 -23.74 -16.95
C LYS A 44 -14.89 -22.76 -15.84
N PRO A 45 -15.56 -22.70 -14.68
CA PRO A 45 -15.40 -21.60 -13.71
C PRO A 45 -13.97 -21.48 -13.16
N SER A 46 -13.20 -22.58 -13.15
CA SER A 46 -11.80 -22.55 -12.70
C SER A 46 -10.91 -21.58 -13.47
N ILE A 47 -11.27 -21.16 -14.70
CA ILE A 47 -10.45 -20.26 -15.51
C ILE A 47 -10.36 -18.82 -14.95
N GLN A 48 -11.28 -18.48 -14.04
CA GLN A 48 -11.23 -17.29 -13.18
C GLN A 48 -10.32 -17.48 -11.97
N ARG A 49 -10.12 -18.73 -11.53
CA ARG A 49 -9.48 -19.10 -10.25
C ARG A 49 -8.06 -19.63 -10.42
N ARG A 50 -7.72 -20.12 -11.61
CA ARG A 50 -6.39 -20.62 -12.00
C ARG A 50 -5.51 -19.44 -12.43
N PRO A 51 -4.36 -19.21 -11.78
CA PRO A 51 -3.44 -18.14 -12.15
C PRO A 51 -2.90 -18.35 -13.57
N ARG A 52 -2.86 -17.29 -14.37
CA ARG A 52 -2.40 -17.35 -15.77
C ARG A 52 -1.88 -16.01 -16.27
N LEU A 53 -1.00 -16.07 -17.27
CA LEU A 53 -0.69 -14.91 -18.08
C LEU A 53 -1.86 -14.62 -19.02
N LEU A 54 -2.17 -13.34 -19.21
CA LEU A 54 -3.08 -12.86 -20.25
C LEU A 54 -2.27 -12.55 -21.51
N SER A 55 -2.95 -12.45 -22.66
CA SER A 55 -2.29 -11.99 -23.89
C SER A 55 -1.93 -10.49 -23.80
N PRO A 56 -0.96 -9.99 -24.58
CA PRO A 56 -0.51 -8.59 -24.51
C PRO A 56 -1.64 -7.57 -24.73
N GLU A 57 -2.66 -7.94 -25.51
CA GLU A 57 -3.85 -7.13 -25.86
C GLU A 57 -4.82 -6.99 -24.67
N ALA A 58 -4.89 -8.01 -23.81
CA ALA A 58 -5.93 -8.14 -22.80
C ALA A 58 -5.57 -7.39 -21.51
N HIS A 59 -6.50 -6.57 -21.02
CA HIS A 59 -6.26 -5.66 -19.89
C HIS A 59 -6.97 -6.08 -18.61
N PHE A 60 -8.01 -6.92 -18.69
CA PHE A 60 -8.80 -7.36 -17.55
C PHE A 60 -9.45 -8.72 -17.83
N SER A 61 -9.96 -9.37 -16.79
CA SER A 61 -10.83 -10.56 -16.92
C SER A 61 -12.07 -10.38 -16.07
N TYR A 62 -13.24 -10.78 -16.60
CA TYR A 62 -14.48 -10.82 -15.83
C TYR A 62 -14.38 -11.96 -14.80
N VAL A 63 -14.73 -11.67 -13.54
CA VAL A 63 -14.55 -12.59 -12.41
C VAL A 63 -15.66 -12.41 -11.38
N MET A 64 -16.24 -13.49 -10.86
CA MET A 64 -17.15 -13.39 -9.71
C MET A 64 -16.36 -13.27 -8.39
N PRO A 65 -16.82 -12.50 -7.39
CA PRO A 65 -16.47 -12.74 -6.00
C PRO A 65 -16.72 -14.20 -5.60
N PHE A 66 -15.72 -14.81 -4.95
CA PHE A 66 -15.74 -16.21 -4.51
C PHE A 66 -14.93 -16.37 -3.21
N PRO A 67 -15.45 -15.83 -2.08
CA PRO A 67 -14.78 -15.88 -0.79
C PRO A 67 -14.93 -17.27 -0.15
N VAL A 68 -14.09 -18.22 -0.58
CA VAL A 68 -14.05 -19.61 -0.14
C VAL A 68 -12.61 -19.98 0.25
N ALA A 69 -12.44 -20.89 1.21
CA ALA A 69 -11.13 -21.31 1.71
C ALA A 69 -10.25 -21.88 0.58
N PHE A 70 -8.95 -21.55 0.60
CA PHE A 70 -7.97 -22.04 -0.36
C PHE A 70 -6.78 -22.70 0.37
N PRO A 71 -6.28 -23.88 -0.06
CA PRO A 71 -6.72 -24.69 -1.21
C PRO A 71 -8.17 -25.17 -1.10
N TYR A 72 -8.85 -25.30 -2.24
CA TYR A 72 -10.24 -25.77 -2.28
C TYR A 72 -10.31 -27.24 -1.85
N ASN A 73 -11.15 -27.56 -0.86
CA ASN A 73 -11.41 -28.93 -0.46
C ASN A 73 -12.49 -29.54 -1.37
N VAL A 74 -12.05 -30.16 -2.45
CA VAL A 74 -12.90 -30.91 -3.38
C VAL A 74 -12.86 -32.39 -2.98
N GLU A 75 -13.99 -32.92 -2.54
CA GLU A 75 -14.11 -34.33 -2.18
C GLU A 75 -14.01 -35.20 -3.44
N PRO A 76 -13.32 -36.37 -3.38
CA PRO A 76 -13.28 -37.30 -4.50
C PRO A 76 -14.66 -37.94 -4.72
N PRO A 77 -14.97 -38.42 -5.95
CA PRO A 77 -16.11 -39.30 -6.17
C PRO A 77 -15.93 -40.63 -5.39
N ASP A 78 -17.04 -41.31 -5.10
CA ASP A 78 -17.02 -42.63 -4.45
C ASP A 78 -16.17 -43.64 -5.26
N GLU A 79 -15.45 -44.52 -4.56
CA GLU A 79 -14.39 -45.40 -5.11
C GLU A 79 -14.87 -46.46 -6.13
N GLN A 80 -16.13 -46.42 -6.57
CA GLN A 80 -16.77 -47.41 -7.44
C GLN A 80 -16.91 -46.94 -8.90
N GLU A 81 -16.67 -45.66 -9.22
CA GLU A 81 -16.65 -45.16 -10.59
C GLU A 81 -15.23 -45.17 -11.19
N GLU A 82 -14.82 -46.30 -11.79
CA GLU A 82 -13.59 -46.34 -12.61
C GLU A 82 -13.72 -45.38 -13.81
N GLY A 83 -12.78 -44.43 -13.91
CA GLY A 83 -12.66 -43.52 -15.07
C GLY A 83 -13.20 -42.10 -14.90
N VAL A 84 -13.56 -41.66 -13.67
CA VAL A 84 -13.99 -40.28 -13.44
C VAL A 84 -12.88 -39.26 -13.74
N ASP A 85 -13.21 -38.28 -14.57
CA ASP A 85 -12.34 -37.17 -14.92
C ASP A 85 -12.28 -36.14 -13.78
N ALA A 86 -11.19 -36.16 -13.01
CA ALA A 86 -10.96 -35.27 -11.88
C ALA A 86 -11.03 -33.77 -12.25
N ALA A 87 -10.75 -33.39 -13.50
CA ALA A 87 -10.91 -32.00 -13.92
C ALA A 87 -12.39 -31.60 -13.96
N LYS A 88 -13.26 -32.48 -14.50
CA LYS A 88 -14.72 -32.26 -14.52
C LYS A 88 -15.32 -32.19 -13.11
N VAL A 89 -14.83 -33.01 -12.18
CA VAL A 89 -15.24 -32.94 -10.75
C VAL A 89 -14.92 -31.56 -10.16
N VAL A 90 -13.73 -31.02 -10.44
CA VAL A 90 -13.33 -29.68 -9.98
C VAL A 90 -14.14 -28.56 -10.66
N GLU A 91 -14.39 -28.61 -11.98
CA GLU A 91 -15.24 -27.61 -12.64
C GLU A 91 -16.66 -27.64 -12.07
N LYS A 92 -17.25 -28.83 -11.87
CA LYS A 92 -18.59 -28.96 -11.27
C LYS A 92 -18.65 -28.43 -9.84
N TRP A 93 -17.71 -28.84 -8.97
CA TRP A 93 -17.67 -28.37 -7.57
C TRP A 93 -17.58 -26.84 -7.46
N LEU A 94 -16.91 -26.20 -8.42
CA LEU A 94 -16.85 -24.74 -8.54
C LEU A 94 -18.16 -24.17 -9.09
N ALA A 95 -18.72 -24.72 -10.16
CA ALA A 95 -19.95 -24.25 -10.80
C ALA A 95 -21.14 -24.28 -9.84
N ASP A 96 -21.27 -25.36 -9.06
CA ASP A 96 -22.25 -25.53 -7.97
C ASP A 96 -22.13 -24.44 -6.88
N ARG A 97 -21.07 -23.61 -6.89
CA ARG A 97 -20.79 -22.54 -5.91
C ARG A 97 -20.60 -21.14 -6.54
N GLU A 98 -20.69 -21.01 -7.86
CA GLU A 98 -20.69 -19.70 -8.51
C GLU A 98 -22.07 -19.03 -8.43
N ALA A 99 -22.14 -17.72 -8.65
CA ALA A 99 -23.38 -16.96 -8.60
C ALA A 99 -24.18 -17.14 -9.91
N LEU A 100 -24.93 -18.25 -10.02
CA LEU A 100 -25.68 -18.64 -11.22
C LEU A 100 -27.19 -18.33 -11.16
N HIS A 101 -27.76 -18.06 -9.98
CA HIS A 101 -29.20 -17.91 -9.81
C HIS A 101 -29.60 -16.43 -9.74
N PRO A 102 -30.33 -15.86 -10.72
CA PRO A 102 -30.78 -14.47 -10.65
C PRO A 102 -31.82 -14.29 -9.53
N SER A 103 -31.80 -13.11 -8.90
CA SER A 103 -32.75 -12.72 -7.88
C SER A 103 -34.14 -12.52 -8.47
N LYS A 104 -35.16 -12.83 -7.67
CA LYS A 104 -36.58 -12.62 -8.03
C LYS A 104 -36.96 -11.14 -8.11
N ASP A 105 -36.23 -10.29 -7.37
CA ASP A 105 -36.56 -8.87 -7.20
C ASP A 105 -35.70 -7.94 -8.08
N ASN A 106 -34.58 -8.44 -8.62
CA ASN A 106 -33.70 -7.70 -9.53
C ASN A 106 -32.91 -8.68 -10.42
N GLU A 107 -33.21 -8.69 -11.72
CA GLU A 107 -32.58 -9.57 -12.71
C GLU A 107 -31.05 -9.39 -12.82
N ASN A 108 -30.52 -8.26 -12.35
CA ASN A 108 -29.09 -7.94 -12.42
C ASN A 108 -28.31 -8.37 -11.15
N VAL A 109 -28.97 -9.04 -10.20
CA VAL A 109 -28.34 -9.55 -8.96
C VAL A 109 -28.37 -11.07 -8.99
N TYR A 110 -27.20 -11.69 -8.93
CA TYR A 110 -27.05 -13.15 -8.96
C TYR A 110 -26.56 -13.69 -7.62
N TYR A 111 -27.10 -14.83 -7.21
CA TYR A 111 -26.80 -15.55 -5.98
C TYR A 111 -26.26 -16.96 -6.29
N PRO A 112 -25.42 -17.53 -5.40
CA PRO A 112 -25.04 -18.94 -5.43
C PRO A 112 -26.18 -19.82 -4.89
N ASP A 113 -26.04 -21.14 -5.02
CA ASP A 113 -26.85 -22.08 -4.25
C ASP A 113 -26.54 -21.90 -2.73
N PRO A 114 -27.53 -21.54 -1.89
CA PRO A 114 -27.33 -21.36 -0.46
C PRO A 114 -26.95 -22.65 0.29
N GLU A 115 -27.26 -23.84 -0.26
CA GLU A 115 -26.78 -25.10 0.30
C GLU A 115 -25.28 -25.33 0.07
N LYS A 116 -24.70 -24.74 -0.98
CA LYS A 116 -23.28 -24.93 -1.35
C LYS A 116 -22.39 -23.76 -0.93
N ARG A 117 -22.94 -22.53 -0.80
CA ARG A 117 -22.19 -21.31 -0.46
C ARG A 117 -22.96 -20.33 0.45
N ASN A 118 -23.41 -20.80 1.62
CA ASN A 118 -23.79 -19.90 2.73
C ASN A 118 -22.71 -19.87 3.82
N GLN A 119 -22.31 -18.67 4.26
CA GLN A 119 -21.37 -18.46 5.35
C GLN A 119 -21.76 -17.24 6.17
N LYS A 120 -21.35 -17.17 7.45
CA LYS A 120 -21.65 -16.02 8.32
C LYS A 120 -20.95 -14.77 7.78
N ARG A 121 -21.73 -13.70 7.62
CA ARG A 121 -21.30 -12.36 7.17
C ARG A 121 -21.60 -11.39 8.30
N ILE A 122 -20.65 -10.53 8.67
CA ILE A 122 -20.86 -9.51 9.70
C ILE A 122 -20.33 -8.18 9.20
N LEU A 123 -21.19 -7.18 9.04
CA LEU A 123 -20.76 -5.80 8.86
C LEU A 123 -20.14 -5.31 10.17
N ILE A 124 -18.86 -4.95 10.14
CA ILE A 124 -18.09 -4.51 11.32
C ILE A 124 -17.61 -3.06 11.22
N GLY A 125 -17.76 -2.43 10.05
CA GLY A 125 -17.49 -1.00 9.86
C GLY A 125 -18.12 -0.48 8.58
N LEU A 126 -18.60 0.77 8.62
CA LEU A 126 -19.14 1.53 7.51
C LEU A 126 -18.66 2.98 7.66
N SER A 127 -18.07 3.55 6.61
CA SER A 127 -17.54 4.91 6.64
C SER A 127 -18.61 5.92 6.27
N GLU A 128 -19.01 6.75 7.23
CA GLU A 128 -19.88 7.90 6.98
C GLU A 128 -19.22 8.89 6.00
N THR A 129 -17.92 9.16 6.18
CA THR A 129 -17.18 10.07 5.28
C THR A 129 -17.04 9.49 3.87
N GLY A 130 -16.80 8.18 3.73
CA GLY A 130 -16.71 7.50 2.43
C GLY A 130 -18.06 7.45 1.72
N LEU A 131 -19.14 7.16 2.46
CA LEU A 131 -20.51 7.22 1.96
C LEU A 131 -20.88 8.64 1.51
N ARG A 132 -20.66 9.66 2.37
CA ARG A 132 -21.00 11.06 2.10
C ARG A 132 -20.26 11.63 0.90
N ASP A 133 -18.94 11.43 0.82
CA ASP A 133 -18.11 12.11 -0.16
C ASP A 133 -18.15 11.45 -1.55
N CYS A 134 -18.32 10.12 -1.61
CA CYS A 134 -18.25 9.36 -2.86
C CYS A 134 -19.61 8.82 -3.32
N LEU A 135 -20.48 8.39 -2.39
CA LEU A 135 -21.74 7.70 -2.68
C LEU A 135 -22.95 8.32 -1.95
N PRO A 136 -23.17 9.65 -1.99
CA PRO A 136 -24.20 10.33 -1.19
C PRO A 136 -25.62 9.84 -1.49
N HIS A 137 -25.84 9.23 -2.66
CA HIS A 137 -27.10 8.64 -3.13
C HIS A 137 -27.28 7.14 -2.77
N LEU A 138 -26.28 6.47 -2.21
CA LEU A 138 -26.43 5.09 -1.73
C LEU A 138 -27.29 5.05 -0.46
N ASP A 139 -28.31 4.20 -0.48
CA ASP A 139 -29.07 3.78 0.71
C ASP A 139 -28.31 2.66 1.43
N VAL A 140 -28.23 2.77 2.76
CA VAL A 140 -27.61 1.78 3.64
C VAL A 140 -28.59 1.26 4.69
N GLY A 141 -29.86 1.69 4.65
CA GLY A 141 -30.86 1.33 5.63
C GLY A 141 -30.43 1.67 7.06
N ASP A 142 -30.56 0.70 7.97
CA ASP A 142 -30.15 0.76 9.37
C ASP A 142 -28.74 0.19 9.63
N ALA A 143 -27.87 0.16 8.62
CA ALA A 143 -26.50 -0.36 8.75
C ALA A 143 -25.66 0.38 9.81
N PHE A 144 -25.85 1.69 9.99
CA PHE A 144 -25.18 2.42 11.08
C PHE A 144 -25.74 2.03 12.46
N THR A 145 -27.05 1.84 12.60
CA THR A 145 -27.68 1.34 13.84
C THR A 145 -27.20 -0.08 14.17
N THR A 146 -26.99 -0.91 13.14
CA THR A 146 -26.44 -2.28 13.23
C THR A 146 -24.99 -2.33 13.73
N LEU A 147 -24.25 -1.23 13.61
CA LEU A 147 -22.86 -1.11 14.08
C LEU A 147 -22.73 -0.67 15.54
N GLY A 148 -23.84 -0.26 16.18
CA GLY A 148 -23.84 0.24 17.55
C GLY A 148 -23.30 1.67 17.68
N VAL A 149 -23.14 2.12 18.92
CA VAL A 149 -22.59 3.46 19.23
C VAL A 149 -21.05 3.37 19.31
N PRO A 150 -20.31 4.23 18.58
CA PRO A 150 -18.86 4.33 18.71
C PRO A 150 -18.41 4.66 20.14
N SER A 151 -17.56 3.81 20.75
CA SER A 151 -16.98 4.00 22.08
C SER A 151 -15.64 3.25 22.20
N LEU A 152 -14.62 3.84 22.82
CA LEU A 152 -13.37 3.16 23.19
C LEU A 152 -13.58 2.31 24.46
N THR A 153 -14.39 2.83 25.38
CA THR A 153 -14.72 2.17 26.65
C THR A 153 -15.85 1.15 26.49
N PRO A 154 -15.87 0.09 27.32
CA PRO A 154 -16.98 -0.85 27.34
C PRO A 154 -18.20 -0.21 28.03
N THR A 155 -19.09 0.36 27.24
CA THR A 155 -20.47 0.60 27.66
C THR A 155 -21.09 -0.72 28.15
N ALA A 156 -22.02 -0.65 29.11
CA ALA A 156 -22.77 -1.82 29.53
C ALA A 156 -23.42 -2.47 28.30
N PRO A 157 -23.41 -3.81 28.19
CA PRO A 157 -23.97 -4.47 27.01
C PRO A 157 -25.44 -4.05 26.87
N ALA A 158 -25.78 -3.50 25.70
CA ALA A 158 -27.17 -3.25 25.36
C ALA A 158 -27.97 -4.54 25.54
N GLU A 159 -29.26 -4.40 25.93
CA GLU A 159 -30.14 -5.55 26.05
C GLU A 159 -30.07 -6.41 24.78
N ALA A 160 -29.98 -7.73 24.95
CA ALA A 160 -29.66 -8.65 23.87
C ALA A 160 -30.53 -8.35 22.64
N PRO A 161 -29.92 -8.02 21.49
CA PRO A 161 -30.60 -7.23 20.46
C PRO A 161 -31.88 -7.90 20.01
N GLU A 162 -32.98 -7.14 19.95
CA GLU A 162 -34.23 -7.58 19.32
C GLU A 162 -33.91 -8.22 17.97
N GLU A 163 -34.63 -9.29 17.59
CA GLU A 163 -34.43 -9.97 16.31
C GLU A 163 -34.36 -8.94 15.17
N MET A 164 -33.20 -8.89 14.51
CA MET A 164 -32.89 -7.84 13.56
C MET A 164 -33.92 -7.82 12.43
N LYS A 165 -34.76 -6.79 12.43
CA LYS A 165 -35.84 -6.62 11.47
C LYS A 165 -35.24 -6.59 10.05
N PRO A 166 -35.80 -7.35 9.08
CA PRO A 166 -35.31 -7.35 7.70
C PRO A 166 -35.27 -5.94 7.11
N ASN A 167 -34.16 -5.57 6.49
CA ASN A 167 -33.96 -4.25 5.92
C ASN A 167 -33.30 -4.39 4.55
N ALA A 168 -34.12 -4.35 3.50
CA ALA A 168 -33.69 -4.64 2.14
C ALA A 168 -32.63 -3.68 1.55
N ALA A 169 -32.29 -2.57 2.23
CA ALA A 169 -31.13 -1.75 1.85
C ALA A 169 -29.84 -2.20 2.56
N ARG A 170 -29.89 -2.47 3.88
CA ARG A 170 -28.79 -3.07 4.64
C ARG A 170 -28.42 -4.46 4.10
N ASP A 171 -29.43 -5.29 3.82
CA ASP A 171 -29.23 -6.68 3.47
C ASP A 171 -28.65 -6.82 2.04
N ASP A 172 -29.12 -5.98 1.09
CA ASP A 172 -28.53 -5.80 -0.27
C ASP A 172 -27.07 -5.32 -0.19
N LEU A 173 -26.80 -4.32 0.66
CA LEU A 173 -25.44 -3.81 0.92
C LEU A 173 -24.51 -4.91 1.44
N ILE A 174 -24.93 -5.69 2.44
CA ILE A 174 -24.09 -6.73 3.05
C ILE A 174 -23.86 -7.89 2.08
N ASP A 175 -24.88 -8.35 1.37
CA ASP A 175 -24.73 -9.50 0.47
C ASP A 175 -23.86 -9.18 -0.75
N ILE A 176 -23.93 -7.98 -1.31
CA ILE A 176 -23.05 -7.58 -2.43
C ILE A 176 -21.63 -7.28 -1.94
N LEU A 177 -21.45 -6.50 -0.86
CA LEU A 177 -20.11 -6.12 -0.38
C LEU A 177 -19.34 -7.28 0.30
N SER A 178 -20.04 -8.36 0.66
CA SER A 178 -19.42 -9.62 1.05
C SER A 178 -19.08 -10.56 -0.12
N GLY A 179 -19.50 -10.23 -1.35
CA GLY A 179 -19.40 -11.13 -2.49
C GLY A 179 -20.29 -12.38 -2.38
N HIS A 180 -21.35 -12.35 -1.55
CA HIS A 180 -22.34 -13.42 -1.52
C HIS A 180 -23.28 -13.30 -2.73
N ALA A 181 -23.89 -12.14 -2.90
CA ALA A 181 -24.57 -11.72 -4.12
C ALA A 181 -23.59 -11.00 -5.06
N VAL A 182 -23.87 -10.98 -6.37
CA VAL A 182 -23.02 -10.34 -7.37
C VAL A 182 -23.83 -9.59 -8.41
N LEU A 183 -23.34 -8.41 -8.81
CA LEU A 183 -23.95 -7.59 -9.86
C LEU A 183 -23.49 -8.04 -11.24
N LEU A 184 -24.45 -8.37 -12.11
CA LEU A 184 -24.25 -8.88 -13.47
C LEU A 184 -25.40 -8.39 -14.36
N SER A 185 -25.09 -7.65 -15.42
CA SER A 185 -26.07 -7.26 -16.44
C SER A 185 -25.63 -7.70 -17.83
N PRO A 186 -26.08 -8.88 -18.30
CA PRO A 186 -25.82 -9.33 -19.67
C PRO A 186 -26.38 -8.39 -20.74
N SER A 187 -27.48 -7.69 -20.46
CA SER A 187 -28.12 -6.72 -21.37
C SER A 187 -27.29 -5.43 -21.53
N GLN A 188 -26.60 -5.00 -20.47
CA GLN A 188 -25.72 -3.82 -20.49
C GLN A 188 -24.24 -4.18 -20.74
N ASN A 189 -23.91 -5.48 -20.84
CA ASN A 189 -22.55 -6.03 -20.84
C ASN A 189 -21.69 -5.48 -19.69
N THR A 190 -22.26 -5.45 -18.48
CA THR A 190 -21.56 -5.06 -17.23
C THR A 190 -21.58 -6.17 -16.19
N GLY A 191 -20.58 -6.18 -15.33
CA GLY A 191 -20.33 -7.20 -14.31
C GLY A 191 -18.90 -7.07 -13.78
N PRO A 192 -18.49 -7.87 -12.78
CA PRO A 192 -17.29 -7.58 -12.02
C PRO A 192 -16.03 -8.00 -12.77
N TRP A 193 -14.95 -7.24 -12.58
CA TRP A 193 -13.68 -7.42 -13.27
C TRP A 193 -12.48 -7.36 -12.33
N SER A 194 -11.35 -7.85 -12.81
CA SER A 194 -10.04 -7.69 -12.17
C SER A 194 -9.04 -7.20 -13.23
N LEU A 195 -8.24 -6.18 -12.92
CA LEU A 195 -7.32 -5.58 -13.89
C LEU A 195 -5.99 -6.33 -13.94
N ARG A 196 -5.43 -6.45 -15.14
CA ARG A 196 -4.02 -6.76 -15.38
C ARG A 196 -3.20 -5.50 -15.18
N TYR A 197 -2.09 -5.63 -14.48
CA TYR A 197 -1.01 -4.64 -14.46
C TYR A 197 0.32 -5.36 -14.22
N SER A 198 1.42 -4.63 -14.29
CA SER A 198 2.78 -5.10 -13.99
C SER A 198 3.47 -4.11 -13.05
N GLY A 199 4.77 -4.25 -12.79
CA GLY A 199 5.49 -3.21 -12.05
C GLY A 199 6.95 -3.53 -11.71
N HIS A 200 7.67 -2.49 -11.31
CA HIS A 200 8.99 -2.56 -10.68
C HIS A 200 8.84 -2.68 -9.16
N GLN A 201 8.95 -3.90 -8.64
CA GLN A 201 8.90 -4.17 -7.20
C GLN A 201 10.30 -4.05 -6.59
N PHE A 202 10.47 -3.16 -5.60
CA PHE A 202 11.76 -2.74 -5.04
C PHE A 202 12.79 -2.28 -6.09
N GLY A 203 12.33 -1.84 -7.27
CA GLY A 203 13.16 -1.43 -8.41
C GLY A 203 13.57 -2.55 -9.37
N SER A 204 13.11 -3.78 -9.16
CA SER A 204 13.27 -4.90 -10.11
C SER A 204 11.97 -5.21 -10.82
N TRP A 205 12.02 -5.50 -12.12
CA TRP A 205 10.84 -5.85 -12.91
C TRP A 205 10.21 -7.17 -12.44
N ALA A 206 8.94 -7.14 -12.03
CA ALA A 206 8.23 -8.30 -11.48
C ALA A 206 7.49 -9.14 -12.53
N GLY A 207 7.41 -8.68 -13.79
CA GLY A 207 6.53 -9.27 -14.80
C GLY A 207 5.05 -9.00 -14.50
N GLN A 208 4.17 -9.92 -14.91
CA GLN A 208 2.73 -9.74 -14.74
C GLN A 208 2.31 -9.82 -13.26
N LEU A 209 1.57 -8.81 -12.83
CA LEU A 209 0.88 -8.71 -11.56
C LEU A 209 -0.63 -8.74 -11.83
N GLY A 210 -1.36 -7.65 -11.55
CA GLY A 210 -2.82 -7.58 -11.63
C GLY A 210 -3.50 -7.71 -10.26
N ASP A 211 -4.81 -7.50 -10.23
CA ASP A 211 -5.66 -7.51 -9.03
C ASP A 211 -5.84 -8.94 -8.47
N GLY A 212 -4.75 -9.51 -7.92
CA GLY A 212 -4.68 -10.89 -7.46
C GLY A 212 -5.48 -11.24 -6.20
N ARG A 213 -6.15 -10.25 -5.60
CA ARG A 213 -7.05 -10.38 -4.44
C ARG A 213 -8.07 -9.24 -4.39
N ALA A 214 -8.40 -8.67 -5.54
CA ALA A 214 -9.32 -7.55 -5.64
C ALA A 214 -10.21 -7.71 -6.87
N ILE A 215 -11.46 -7.30 -6.76
CA ILE A 215 -12.49 -7.40 -7.81
C ILE A 215 -13.29 -6.10 -7.79
N SER A 216 -13.22 -5.35 -8.88
CA SER A 216 -14.08 -4.19 -9.10
C SER A 216 -15.47 -4.67 -9.48
N ILE A 217 -16.50 -4.23 -8.76
CA ILE A 217 -17.88 -4.76 -8.87
C ILE A 217 -18.85 -3.82 -9.58
N LEU A 218 -18.55 -2.53 -9.61
CA LEU A 218 -19.45 -1.48 -10.07
C LEU A 218 -18.65 -0.20 -10.35
N SER A 219 -19.13 0.63 -11.27
CA SER A 219 -18.86 2.06 -11.29
C SER A 219 -20.19 2.82 -11.28
N THR A 220 -20.29 3.90 -10.51
CA THR A 220 -21.48 4.77 -10.39
C THR A 220 -21.07 6.23 -10.54
N VAL A 221 -21.97 7.09 -11.01
CA VAL A 221 -21.76 8.55 -10.98
C VAL A 221 -22.13 9.10 -9.60
N ASN A 222 -21.34 10.02 -9.03
CA ASN A 222 -21.72 10.81 -7.87
C ASN A 222 -22.56 12.04 -8.32
N PRO A 223 -23.85 12.14 -7.95
CA PRO A 223 -24.77 13.16 -8.47
C PRO A 223 -24.55 14.57 -7.88
N GLN A 224 -23.52 14.78 -7.06
CA GLN A 224 -23.17 16.09 -6.53
C GLN A 224 -22.01 16.78 -7.28
N ASN A 225 -21.23 16.03 -8.08
CA ASN A 225 -19.98 16.52 -8.67
C ASN A 225 -19.53 15.80 -9.96
N ASP A 226 -20.39 14.98 -10.57
CA ASP A 226 -20.14 14.23 -11.82
C ASP A 226 -18.80 13.47 -11.85
N THR A 227 -18.38 13.00 -10.67
CA THR A 227 -17.21 12.13 -10.50
C THR A 227 -17.68 10.68 -10.49
N ILE A 228 -17.14 9.90 -11.41
CA ILE A 228 -17.33 8.44 -11.43
C ILE A 228 -16.62 7.87 -10.20
N THR A 229 -17.26 6.93 -9.50
CA THR A 229 -16.67 6.17 -8.40
C THR A 229 -16.72 4.69 -8.75
N GLU A 230 -15.55 4.07 -8.86
CA GLU A 230 -15.32 2.63 -8.98
C GLU A 230 -15.36 2.00 -7.57
N LEU A 231 -16.16 0.93 -7.41
CA LEU A 231 -16.26 0.14 -6.17
C LEU A 231 -15.46 -1.14 -6.33
N GLN A 232 -14.50 -1.39 -5.42
CA GLN A 232 -13.64 -2.57 -5.47
C GLN A 232 -13.62 -3.35 -4.15
N LEU A 233 -13.98 -4.63 -4.21
CA LEU A 233 -13.89 -5.56 -3.09
C LEU A 233 -12.49 -6.16 -3.02
N LYS A 234 -11.81 -6.00 -1.89
CA LYS A 234 -10.46 -6.52 -1.64
C LYS A 234 -10.52 -7.63 -0.59
N GLY A 235 -9.99 -8.80 -0.96
CA GLY A 235 -10.07 -10.04 -0.20
C GLY A 235 -11.24 -10.96 -0.54
N SER A 236 -11.94 -10.71 -1.65
CA SER A 236 -13.19 -11.38 -2.05
C SER A 236 -13.01 -12.67 -2.85
N GLY A 237 -11.79 -13.18 -3.02
CA GLY A 237 -11.52 -14.47 -3.68
C GLY A 237 -10.43 -14.42 -4.77
N ARG A 238 -10.22 -15.56 -5.43
CA ARG A 238 -9.15 -15.74 -6.44
C ARG A 238 -9.55 -15.21 -7.81
N THR A 239 -8.56 -14.60 -8.48
CA THR A 239 -8.62 -14.06 -9.84
C THR A 239 -7.50 -14.71 -10.69
N PRO A 240 -7.47 -14.53 -12.03
CA PRO A 240 -6.35 -14.96 -12.87
C PRO A 240 -4.98 -14.39 -12.44
N PHE A 241 -5.00 -13.31 -11.66
CA PHE A 241 -3.84 -12.57 -11.19
C PHE A 241 -3.34 -13.00 -9.79
N SER A 242 -4.03 -13.93 -9.11
CA SER A 242 -3.68 -14.33 -7.73
C SER A 242 -2.28 -14.95 -7.56
N ARG A 243 -1.65 -15.43 -8.65
CA ARG A 243 -0.38 -16.19 -8.59
C ARG A 243 -0.52 -17.33 -7.56
N SER A 244 0.49 -17.59 -6.74
CA SER A 244 0.43 -18.61 -5.68
C SER A 244 -0.50 -18.25 -4.48
N ALA A 245 -1.12 -17.07 -4.45
CA ALA A 245 -1.93 -16.62 -3.32
C ALA A 245 -3.39 -17.13 -3.36
N ASP A 246 -4.06 -16.98 -2.23
CA ASP A 246 -5.45 -17.39 -1.95
C ASP A 246 -6.52 -16.39 -2.38
N GLY A 247 -6.15 -15.16 -2.77
CA GLY A 247 -7.11 -14.11 -3.12
C GLY A 247 -7.83 -13.46 -1.93
N LEU A 248 -7.46 -13.81 -0.69
CA LEU A 248 -8.14 -13.38 0.53
C LEU A 248 -7.38 -12.27 1.27
N ALA A 249 -8.13 -11.42 1.97
CA ALA A 249 -7.61 -10.43 2.91
C ALA A 249 -8.03 -10.82 4.34
N VAL A 250 -7.20 -10.46 5.32
CA VAL A 250 -7.41 -10.80 6.73
C VAL A 250 -7.89 -9.59 7.52
N LEU A 251 -8.59 -9.83 8.63
CA LEU A 251 -9.17 -8.78 9.47
C LEU A 251 -8.17 -7.64 9.81
N ARG A 252 -6.92 -7.98 10.19
CA ARG A 252 -5.88 -6.97 10.47
C ARG A 252 -5.55 -6.06 9.28
N SER A 253 -5.39 -6.60 8.08
CA SER A 253 -5.02 -5.81 6.90
C SER A 253 -6.17 -4.94 6.44
N SER A 254 -7.39 -5.47 6.52
CA SER A 254 -8.60 -4.76 6.10
C SER A 254 -8.91 -3.59 7.05
N ILE A 255 -8.73 -3.75 8.37
CA ILE A 255 -8.85 -2.66 9.35
C ILE A 255 -7.79 -1.57 9.12
N ARG A 256 -6.52 -1.94 8.87
CA ARG A 256 -5.44 -0.97 8.60
C ARG A 256 -5.73 -0.12 7.37
N GLU A 257 -6.15 -0.72 6.26
CA GLU A 257 -6.50 0.05 5.05
C GLU A 257 -7.81 0.84 5.19
N PHE A 258 -8.82 0.31 5.89
CA PHE A 258 -10.07 1.01 6.18
C PHE A 258 -9.84 2.32 6.94
N LEU A 259 -9.13 2.26 8.08
CA LEU A 259 -8.81 3.42 8.89
C LEU A 259 -7.77 4.34 8.22
N GLY A 260 -6.76 3.76 7.56
CA GLY A 260 -5.70 4.50 6.87
C GLY A 260 -6.19 5.34 5.70
N ALA A 261 -7.18 4.86 4.94
CA ALA A 261 -7.85 5.61 3.89
C ALA A 261 -8.49 6.90 4.44
N GLU A 262 -9.38 6.77 5.41
CA GLU A 262 -10.18 7.90 5.89
C GLU A 262 -9.36 8.88 6.75
N ALA A 263 -8.33 8.40 7.47
CA ALA A 263 -7.35 9.26 8.14
C ALA A 263 -6.59 10.17 7.15
N MET A 264 -6.17 9.63 6.01
CA MET A 264 -5.44 10.41 5.00
C MET A 264 -6.35 11.42 4.30
N GLN A 265 -7.60 11.05 4.03
CA GLN A 265 -8.62 12.00 3.55
C GLN A 265 -8.81 13.15 4.54
N ALA A 266 -8.95 12.85 5.84
CA ALA A 266 -9.20 13.87 6.87
C ALA A 266 -8.02 14.84 7.03
N LEU A 267 -6.78 14.37 6.83
CA LEU A 267 -5.59 15.23 6.76
C LEU A 267 -5.48 16.05 5.46
N GLY A 268 -6.44 15.90 4.52
CA GLY A 268 -6.46 16.57 3.22
C GLY A 268 -5.50 15.98 2.19
N ILE A 269 -5.05 14.74 2.39
CA ILE A 269 -4.09 14.06 1.51
C ILE A 269 -4.84 13.20 0.48
N PRO A 270 -4.60 13.37 -0.84
CA PRO A 270 -5.20 12.55 -1.88
C PRO A 270 -5.06 11.04 -1.63
N THR A 271 -6.19 10.31 -1.66
CA THR A 271 -6.23 8.88 -1.32
C THR A 271 -7.42 8.14 -1.93
N THR A 272 -7.28 6.82 -2.10
CA THR A 272 -8.41 5.91 -2.25
C THR A 272 -9.21 5.85 -0.96
N ARG A 273 -10.54 5.83 -1.06
CA ARG A 273 -11.48 5.93 0.06
C ARG A 273 -11.98 4.55 0.48
N SER A 274 -12.50 4.44 1.69
CA SER A 274 -13.06 3.18 2.21
C SER A 274 -14.56 3.31 2.45
N LEU A 275 -15.34 2.31 2.04
CA LEU A 275 -16.78 2.24 2.32
C LEU A 275 -17.09 1.35 3.51
N ALA A 276 -16.76 0.06 3.44
CA ALA A 276 -17.25 -0.94 4.41
C ALA A 276 -16.27 -2.09 4.66
N LEU A 277 -16.39 -2.69 5.84
CA LEU A 277 -15.72 -3.93 6.25
C LEU A 277 -16.74 -5.02 6.56
N VAL A 278 -16.65 -6.14 5.84
CA VAL A 278 -17.44 -7.35 6.13
C VAL A 278 -16.51 -8.48 6.60
N SER A 279 -16.66 -8.87 7.86
CA SER A 279 -15.97 -10.00 8.46
C SER A 279 -16.61 -11.33 8.05
N LEU A 280 -15.78 -12.31 7.75
CA LEU A 280 -16.16 -13.69 7.43
C LEU A 280 -15.53 -14.62 8.48
N PRO A 281 -16.03 -14.63 9.73
CA PRO A 281 -15.36 -15.25 10.88
C PRO A 281 -15.20 -16.77 10.78
N ASN A 282 -15.96 -17.42 9.90
CA ASN A 282 -15.90 -18.87 9.66
C ASN A 282 -14.94 -19.25 8.52
N LEU A 283 -14.35 -18.27 7.83
CA LEU A 283 -13.44 -18.47 6.70
C LEU A 283 -11.97 -18.29 7.17
N PRO A 284 -11.21 -19.38 7.41
CA PRO A 284 -9.83 -19.31 7.83
C PRO A 284 -8.90 -18.93 6.67
N VAL A 285 -7.85 -18.18 6.99
CA VAL A 285 -6.83 -17.70 6.07
C VAL A 285 -5.45 -17.98 6.68
N MET A 286 -4.57 -18.63 5.94
CA MET A 286 -3.22 -18.97 6.42
C MET A 286 -2.24 -17.82 6.13
N ARG A 287 -1.65 -17.26 7.18
CA ARG A 287 -0.55 -16.28 7.11
C ARG A 287 0.62 -16.79 7.98
N GLU A 288 1.30 -15.93 8.73
CA GLU A 288 2.27 -16.33 9.76
C GLU A 288 1.58 -17.11 10.90
N ARG A 289 0.27 -16.91 11.05
CA ARG A 289 -0.68 -17.66 11.88
C ARG A 289 -1.98 -17.85 11.10
N VAL A 290 -2.91 -18.68 11.60
CA VAL A 290 -4.28 -18.71 11.06
C VAL A 290 -5.01 -17.45 11.50
N GLU A 291 -5.67 -16.78 10.56
CA GLU A 291 -6.47 -15.58 10.79
C GLU A 291 -7.84 -15.70 10.10
N THR A 292 -8.79 -14.81 10.43
CA THR A 292 -10.11 -14.75 9.79
C THR A 292 -10.10 -13.85 8.56
N ALA A 293 -10.85 -14.24 7.52
CA ALA A 293 -11.05 -13.41 6.34
C ALA A 293 -11.91 -12.17 6.65
N CYS A 294 -11.61 -11.07 5.95
CA CYS A 294 -12.41 -9.86 5.99
C CYS A 294 -12.31 -9.14 4.64
N ILE A 295 -13.45 -8.80 4.04
CA ILE A 295 -13.52 -8.07 2.78
C ILE A 295 -13.58 -6.57 3.09
N LEU A 296 -12.71 -5.80 2.44
CA LEU A 296 -12.76 -4.34 2.42
C LEU A 296 -13.40 -3.88 1.10
N THR A 297 -14.38 -2.99 1.20
CA THR A 297 -14.87 -2.22 0.04
C THR A 297 -14.11 -0.91 -0.08
N ARG A 298 -13.34 -0.78 -1.16
CA ARG A 298 -12.58 0.42 -1.55
C ARG A 298 -13.40 1.23 -2.55
N LEU A 299 -13.21 2.54 -2.54
CA LEU A 299 -13.78 3.50 -3.50
C LEU A 299 -12.65 4.34 -4.11
N ALA A 300 -12.67 4.54 -5.43
CA ALA A 300 -11.76 5.48 -6.09
C ALA A 300 -12.38 6.01 -7.40
N PRO A 301 -11.97 7.18 -7.91
CA PRO A 301 -12.30 7.59 -9.27
C PRO A 301 -11.73 6.65 -10.35
N SER A 302 -10.61 5.98 -10.04
CA SER A 302 -10.07 4.86 -10.81
C SER A 302 -9.00 4.13 -9.98
N PHE A 303 -8.94 2.80 -10.08
CA PHE A 303 -7.82 2.01 -9.54
C PHE A 303 -6.63 1.80 -10.52
N LEU A 304 -6.58 2.55 -11.62
CA LEU A 304 -5.46 2.54 -12.58
C LEU A 304 -4.16 3.09 -11.97
N ARG A 305 -3.03 2.55 -12.46
CA ARG A 305 -1.70 2.68 -11.84
C ARG A 305 -0.63 2.90 -12.90
N ILE A 306 0.56 3.36 -12.52
CA ILE A 306 1.72 3.41 -13.45
C ILE A 306 2.03 2.00 -14.00
N GLY A 307 1.96 0.98 -13.14
CA GLY A 307 2.05 -0.42 -13.52
C GLY A 307 1.04 -0.90 -14.59
N SER A 308 -0.08 -0.19 -14.81
CA SER A 308 -1.02 -0.48 -15.90
C SER A 308 -0.44 -0.12 -17.27
N PHE A 309 0.33 0.97 -17.35
CA PHE A 309 1.02 1.38 -18.59
C PHE A 309 2.27 0.52 -18.85
N GLU A 310 3.01 0.17 -17.80
CA GLU A 310 4.17 -0.74 -17.91
C GLU A 310 3.78 -2.14 -18.38
N ALA A 311 2.55 -2.59 -18.15
CA ALA A 311 2.06 -3.87 -18.70
C ALA A 311 1.92 -3.85 -20.24
N LEU A 312 1.76 -2.67 -20.84
CA LEU A 312 1.56 -2.48 -22.28
C LEU A 312 2.84 -1.99 -22.98
N SER A 313 3.75 -1.37 -22.25
CA SER A 313 5.11 -1.01 -22.69
C SER A 313 6.14 -1.43 -21.63
N PRO A 314 6.46 -2.74 -21.54
CA PRO A 314 7.38 -3.27 -20.54
C PRO A 314 8.85 -2.91 -20.80
N PRO A 315 9.68 -2.84 -19.74
CA PRO A 315 11.10 -2.52 -19.86
C PRO A 315 11.88 -3.64 -20.57
N GLY A 316 12.96 -3.27 -21.26
CA GLY A 316 13.95 -4.24 -21.76
C GLY A 316 13.66 -4.89 -23.11
N ARG A 317 12.83 -4.28 -23.97
CA ARG A 317 12.55 -4.73 -25.36
C ARG A 317 13.83 -5.09 -26.15
N LYS A 318 14.93 -4.36 -25.95
CA LYS A 318 16.28 -4.74 -26.39
C LYS A 318 16.81 -5.86 -25.48
N GLY A 319 16.52 -7.11 -25.85
CA GLY A 319 16.71 -8.30 -25.02
C GLY A 319 18.12 -8.42 -24.42
N GLY A 320 18.22 -8.30 -23.08
CA GLY A 320 19.51 -8.17 -22.39
C GLY A 320 19.60 -8.69 -20.95
N MET A 321 18.50 -9.16 -20.33
CA MET A 321 18.58 -9.87 -19.05
C MET A 321 17.40 -10.83 -18.84
N MET A 322 17.65 -12.14 -18.89
CA MET A 322 16.68 -13.17 -18.50
C MET A 322 16.63 -13.29 -16.97
N PHE A 323 15.74 -12.54 -16.33
CA PHE A 323 15.46 -12.71 -14.90
C PHE A 323 14.56 -13.93 -14.66
N PHE A 324 15.12 -14.98 -14.08
CA PHE A 324 14.41 -16.20 -13.69
C PHE A 324 13.38 -15.93 -12.57
N GLY A 325 12.18 -15.45 -12.91
CA GLY A 325 11.07 -15.33 -11.96
C GLY A 325 9.94 -14.37 -12.36
N GLY A 326 10.24 -13.33 -13.15
CA GLY A 326 9.24 -12.40 -13.68
C GLY A 326 8.83 -12.80 -15.11
N GLY A 327 7.54 -13.02 -15.35
CA GLY A 327 7.05 -13.39 -16.68
C GLY A 327 7.34 -12.29 -17.71
N GLN A 328 7.95 -12.67 -18.84
CA GLN A 328 8.06 -11.77 -19.99
C GLN A 328 6.65 -11.40 -20.48
N GLN A 329 6.50 -10.15 -20.92
CA GLN A 329 5.33 -9.65 -21.63
C GLN A 329 5.84 -8.93 -22.86
N GLU A 330 5.12 -9.10 -23.96
CA GLU A 330 5.34 -8.33 -25.18
C GLU A 330 4.64 -6.98 -25.05
N ALA A 331 5.12 -5.97 -25.78
CA ALA A 331 4.49 -4.65 -25.79
C ALA A 331 3.27 -4.66 -26.72
N ASN A 332 2.23 -3.91 -26.36
CA ASN A 332 1.07 -3.72 -27.22
C ASN A 332 0.77 -2.22 -27.35
N TRP A 333 1.18 -1.66 -28.50
CA TRP A 333 1.17 -0.23 -28.79
C TRP A 333 -0.22 0.36 -29.06
N GLU A 334 -1.14 -0.47 -29.54
CA GLU A 334 -2.52 -0.06 -29.78
C GLU A 334 -3.30 -0.06 -28.45
N ALA A 335 -3.11 -1.07 -27.61
CA ALA A 335 -3.60 -1.10 -26.23
C ALA A 335 -3.08 0.11 -25.42
N LEU A 336 -1.78 0.42 -25.51
CA LEU A 336 -1.18 1.58 -24.84
C LEU A 336 -1.84 2.90 -25.26
N ARG A 337 -2.08 3.07 -26.57
CA ARG A 337 -2.77 4.23 -27.15
C ARG A 337 -4.18 4.39 -26.58
N ILE A 338 -4.98 3.31 -26.63
CA ILE A 338 -6.36 3.27 -26.15
C ILE A 338 -6.44 3.57 -24.63
N LEU A 339 -5.58 2.95 -23.82
CA LEU A 339 -5.52 3.21 -22.37
C LEU A 339 -5.16 4.68 -22.09
N GLY A 340 -4.19 5.24 -22.80
CA GLY A 340 -3.75 6.63 -22.61
C GLY A 340 -4.79 7.67 -23.04
N GLU A 341 -5.54 7.41 -24.11
CA GLU A 341 -6.68 8.23 -24.54
C GLU A 341 -7.82 8.19 -23.51
N PHE A 342 -8.23 7.00 -23.06
CA PHE A 342 -9.24 6.85 -22.01
C PHE A 342 -8.82 7.56 -20.72
N VAL A 343 -7.56 7.40 -20.30
CA VAL A 343 -7.01 8.05 -19.11
C VAL A 343 -6.99 9.57 -19.26
N SER A 344 -6.58 10.09 -20.42
CA SER A 344 -6.57 11.53 -20.69
C SER A 344 -7.97 12.13 -20.63
N GLN A 345 -8.95 11.50 -21.30
CA GLN A 345 -10.29 12.05 -21.47
C GLN A 345 -11.20 11.82 -20.25
N GLN A 346 -11.28 10.59 -19.73
CA GLN A 346 -12.28 10.19 -18.74
C GLN A 346 -11.76 10.26 -17.29
N VAL A 347 -10.49 9.90 -17.07
CA VAL A 347 -9.92 9.76 -15.71
C VAL A 347 -9.25 11.05 -15.23
N LEU A 348 -8.33 11.60 -16.03
CA LEU A 348 -7.65 12.86 -15.72
C LEU A 348 -8.49 14.09 -16.09
N LYS A 349 -9.43 13.94 -17.06
CA LYS A 349 -10.27 14.99 -17.65
C LYS A 349 -9.45 16.16 -18.24
N LEU A 350 -8.42 15.83 -19.01
CA LEU A 350 -7.55 16.79 -19.70
C LEU A 350 -8.33 17.53 -20.79
N SER A 351 -8.14 18.86 -20.89
CA SER A 351 -8.79 19.70 -21.90
C SER A 351 -8.01 19.67 -23.23
N ILE A 352 -8.12 18.56 -23.95
CA ILE A 352 -7.38 18.29 -25.20
C ILE A 352 -8.38 17.97 -26.32
N GLU A 353 -8.21 18.61 -27.49
CA GLU A 353 -9.06 18.35 -28.67
C GLU A 353 -8.77 16.95 -29.26
N GLU A 354 -9.77 16.33 -29.87
CA GLU A 354 -9.62 15.02 -30.52
C GLU A 354 -8.52 15.04 -31.60
N GLY A 355 -7.69 13.99 -31.61
CA GLY A 355 -6.56 13.87 -32.54
C GLY A 355 -5.33 14.74 -32.24
N LYS A 356 -5.34 15.56 -31.17
CA LYS A 356 -4.14 16.30 -30.71
C LYS A 356 -3.25 15.46 -29.79
N PRO A 357 -1.94 15.76 -29.73
CA PRO A 357 -1.03 15.17 -28.75
C PRO A 357 -1.55 15.26 -27.31
N TRP A 358 -1.52 14.14 -26.59
CA TRP A 358 -1.95 14.00 -25.20
C TRP A 358 -0.88 13.37 -24.31
N GLY A 359 0.07 12.61 -24.86
CA GLY A 359 1.04 11.83 -24.09
C GLY A 359 1.88 12.66 -23.13
N LYS A 360 2.34 13.84 -23.58
CA LYS A 360 3.10 14.78 -22.73
C LYS A 360 2.27 15.29 -21.55
N GLU A 361 1.06 15.78 -21.78
CA GLU A 361 0.26 16.43 -20.74
C GLU A 361 -0.29 15.40 -19.72
N LEU A 362 -0.57 14.16 -20.15
CA LEU A 362 -0.82 13.04 -19.24
C LEU A 362 0.35 12.87 -18.27
N VAL A 363 1.59 12.75 -18.77
CA VAL A 363 2.78 12.57 -17.91
C VAL A 363 2.97 13.75 -16.94
N LEU A 364 2.79 14.98 -17.40
CA LEU A 364 2.91 16.17 -16.55
C LEU A 364 1.80 16.24 -15.48
N GLU A 365 0.55 15.93 -15.81
CA GLU A 365 -0.56 15.98 -14.85
C GLU A 365 -0.47 14.86 -13.81
N VAL A 366 -0.11 13.63 -14.22
CA VAL A 366 0.15 12.54 -13.27
C VAL A 366 1.32 12.90 -12.34
N ALA A 367 2.34 13.62 -12.84
CA ALA A 367 3.42 14.15 -12.01
C ALA A 367 2.91 15.17 -10.98
N ARG A 368 2.17 16.21 -11.40
CA ARG A 368 1.59 17.23 -10.50
C ARG A 368 0.75 16.62 -9.38
N ARG A 369 -0.14 15.66 -9.72
CA ARG A 369 -0.99 14.97 -8.73
C ARG A 369 -0.17 14.15 -7.74
N ASN A 370 0.80 13.37 -8.22
CA ASN A 370 1.63 12.53 -7.36
C ASN A 370 2.60 13.33 -6.46
N VAL A 371 3.12 14.47 -6.91
CA VAL A 371 3.95 15.31 -6.02
C VAL A 371 3.14 16.02 -4.94
N LYS A 372 1.91 16.45 -5.25
CA LYS A 372 0.98 17.00 -4.24
C LYS A 372 0.63 15.96 -3.16
N MET A 373 0.42 14.70 -3.56
CA MET A 373 0.21 13.58 -2.64
C MET A 373 1.41 13.37 -1.70
N VAL A 374 2.63 13.22 -2.23
CA VAL A 374 3.82 12.97 -1.40
C VAL A 374 4.26 14.21 -0.61
N ALA A 375 3.96 15.43 -1.05
CA ALA A 375 4.07 16.63 -0.22
C ALA A 375 3.21 16.52 1.05
N GLY A 376 1.97 16.05 0.91
CA GLY A 376 1.10 15.70 2.04
C GLY A 376 1.69 14.61 2.93
N TRP A 377 2.28 13.56 2.36
CA TRP A 377 2.94 12.50 3.12
C TRP A 377 4.09 13.04 3.98
N GLN A 378 4.95 13.90 3.42
CA GLN A 378 6.04 14.52 4.17
C GLN A 378 5.49 15.46 5.26
N VAL A 379 4.60 16.39 4.92
CA VAL A 379 4.10 17.40 5.86
C VAL A 379 3.35 16.79 7.06
N TYR A 380 2.73 15.62 6.91
CA TYR A 380 2.06 14.89 8.00
C TYR A 380 2.74 13.57 8.40
N GLY A 381 4.02 13.37 8.07
CA GLY A 381 4.80 12.25 8.61
C GLY A 381 4.34 10.85 8.17
N PHE A 382 3.55 10.73 7.11
CA PHE A 382 3.08 9.44 6.60
C PHE A 382 4.20 8.72 5.82
N MET A 383 4.28 7.40 6.02
CA MET A 383 5.25 6.53 5.39
C MET A 383 4.54 5.33 4.77
N HIS A 384 4.62 5.19 3.44
CA HIS A 384 3.89 4.15 2.70
C HIS A 384 4.56 2.76 2.79
N GLY A 385 5.90 2.73 2.82
CA GLY A 385 6.69 1.50 2.95
C GLY A 385 6.78 0.59 1.71
N VAL A 386 5.97 0.79 0.66
CA VAL A 386 5.97 -0.04 -0.56
C VAL A 386 5.65 0.79 -1.81
N ILE A 387 6.51 1.75 -2.16
CA ILE A 387 6.33 2.62 -3.35
C ILE A 387 6.88 1.92 -4.61
N ASN A 388 6.32 0.74 -4.90
CA ASN A 388 6.49 0.09 -6.20
C ASN A 388 5.63 0.79 -7.26
N THR A 389 5.93 0.64 -8.55
CA THR A 389 5.14 1.29 -9.62
C THR A 389 3.72 0.71 -9.78
N ASP A 390 3.49 -0.53 -9.30
CA ASP A 390 2.17 -1.13 -9.12
C ASP A 390 1.37 -0.57 -7.92
N ASN A 391 1.97 0.32 -7.12
CA ASN A 391 1.31 1.05 -6.02
C ASN A 391 1.31 2.58 -6.22
N VAL A 392 1.61 3.08 -7.42
CA VAL A 392 1.50 4.53 -7.73
C VAL A 392 0.30 4.75 -8.65
N SER A 393 -0.74 5.39 -8.11
CA SER A 393 -1.96 5.71 -8.86
C SER A 393 -1.72 6.83 -9.87
N ILE A 394 -2.30 6.71 -11.07
CA ILE A 394 -2.29 7.80 -12.05
C ILE A 394 -3.05 9.04 -11.57
N MET A 395 -4.02 8.88 -10.66
CA MET A 395 -4.75 9.99 -10.07
C MET A 395 -3.97 10.72 -8.96
N GLY A 396 -2.77 10.25 -8.61
CA GLY A 396 -2.01 10.75 -7.46
C GLY A 396 -2.72 10.48 -6.14
N LEU A 397 -3.29 9.29 -5.98
CA LEU A 397 -3.98 8.84 -4.78
C LEU A 397 -3.11 7.86 -3.99
N THR A 398 -3.02 8.07 -2.67
CA THR A 398 -2.51 7.08 -1.72
C THR A 398 -3.33 5.79 -1.85
N ILE A 399 -2.68 4.64 -2.05
CA ILE A 399 -3.32 3.40 -2.49
C ILE A 399 -2.59 2.18 -1.93
N ASP A 400 -3.30 1.08 -1.68
CA ASP A 400 -2.73 -0.21 -1.23
C ASP A 400 -1.91 -0.12 0.08
N TYR A 401 -2.60 0.31 1.14
CA TYR A 401 -2.09 0.43 2.51
C TYR A 401 -1.64 -0.93 3.08
N GLY A 402 -0.34 -1.22 2.97
CA GLY A 402 0.31 -2.38 3.56
C GLY A 402 1.03 -2.05 4.88
N PRO A 403 2.38 -2.16 4.93
CA PRO A 403 3.19 -1.85 6.12
C PRO A 403 3.41 -0.34 6.29
N TYR A 404 2.34 0.46 6.17
CA TYR A 404 2.43 1.90 6.35
C TYR A 404 2.58 2.30 7.82
N ALA A 405 3.14 3.49 8.07
CA ALA A 405 3.20 4.11 9.39
C ALA A 405 2.90 5.62 9.34
N PHE A 406 2.63 6.19 10.51
CA PHE A 406 2.71 7.64 10.77
C PHE A 406 3.90 7.90 11.68
N MET A 407 4.50 9.09 11.60
CA MET A 407 5.70 9.41 12.34
C MET A 407 5.40 9.64 13.83
N ASP A 408 5.78 8.69 14.70
CA ASP A 408 5.73 8.88 16.15
C ASP A 408 6.83 9.87 16.58
N THR A 409 8.08 9.43 16.72
CA THR A 409 9.25 10.31 16.92
C THR A 409 9.83 10.72 15.57
N PHE A 410 10.19 11.99 15.38
CA PHE A 410 10.72 12.44 14.09
C PHE A 410 12.12 11.88 13.76
N ASP A 411 12.17 10.95 12.81
CA ASP A 411 13.39 10.45 12.16
C ASP A 411 13.22 10.50 10.63
N SER A 412 14.10 11.25 9.96
CA SER A 412 14.07 11.37 8.49
C SER A 412 14.41 10.07 7.75
N MET A 413 15.08 9.14 8.43
CA MET A 413 15.52 7.85 7.90
C MET A 413 14.59 6.68 8.29
N HIS A 414 13.46 6.94 8.96
CA HIS A 414 12.59 5.89 9.48
C HIS A 414 12.10 4.94 8.38
N ILE A 415 12.22 3.63 8.63
CA ILE A 415 11.77 2.54 7.75
C ILE A 415 10.59 1.82 8.42
N CYS A 416 9.39 2.06 7.91
CA CYS A 416 8.15 1.43 8.41
C CYS A 416 7.96 -0.03 7.95
N ASN A 417 8.63 -0.43 6.87
CA ASN A 417 8.50 -1.76 6.27
C ASN A 417 9.67 -2.67 6.70
N HIS A 418 9.37 -3.69 7.51
CA HIS A 418 10.33 -4.71 7.97
C HIS A 418 10.93 -5.57 6.84
N SER A 419 10.44 -5.47 5.60
CA SER A 419 11.01 -6.12 4.41
C SER A 419 11.88 -5.17 3.55
N ASP A 420 12.11 -3.93 3.99
CA ASP A 420 12.92 -2.93 3.28
C ASP A 420 14.28 -2.73 3.97
N ASP A 421 15.09 -3.80 4.02
CA ASP A 421 16.44 -3.81 4.63
C ASP A 421 17.37 -2.71 4.10
N GLY A 422 17.11 -2.21 2.89
CA GLY A 422 17.88 -1.15 2.24
C GLY A 422 17.35 0.26 2.43
N GLY A 423 16.21 0.45 3.10
CA GLY A 423 15.58 1.76 3.30
C GLY A 423 15.14 2.47 2.01
N ARG A 424 14.82 1.72 0.95
CA ARG A 424 14.38 2.26 -0.35
C ARG A 424 13.12 3.13 -0.21
N TYR A 425 12.25 2.80 0.74
CA TYR A 425 10.98 3.46 1.03
C TYR A 425 10.99 4.13 2.41
N ALA A 426 12.17 4.45 2.96
CA ALA A 426 12.34 5.28 4.15
C ALA A 426 11.67 6.66 3.97
N TYR A 427 11.28 7.29 5.08
CA TYR A 427 10.49 8.54 5.08
C TYR A 427 11.02 9.61 4.09
N GLY A 428 12.32 9.94 4.15
CA GLY A 428 12.93 10.96 3.28
C GLY A 428 13.22 10.50 1.85
N ALA A 429 13.13 9.20 1.55
CA ALA A 429 13.32 8.65 0.21
C ALA A 429 12.04 8.71 -0.65
N GLN A 430 10.87 8.84 -0.02
CA GLN A 430 9.57 8.75 -0.70
C GLN A 430 9.41 9.71 -1.90
N PRO A 431 9.80 11.00 -1.84
CA PRO A 431 9.70 11.89 -3.01
C PRO A 431 10.56 11.40 -4.19
N GLY A 432 11.76 10.88 -3.92
CA GLY A 432 12.65 10.31 -4.94
C GLY A 432 12.08 9.04 -5.58
N MET A 433 11.33 8.23 -4.83
CA MET A 433 10.65 7.04 -5.35
C MET A 433 9.41 7.38 -6.19
N ILE A 434 8.73 8.49 -5.90
CA ILE A 434 7.70 9.04 -6.81
C ILE A 434 8.34 9.50 -8.12
N ILE A 435 9.47 10.23 -8.10
CA ILE A 435 10.19 10.60 -9.34
C ILE A 435 10.66 9.35 -10.13
N TYR A 436 11.11 8.29 -9.44
CA TYR A 436 11.45 7.01 -10.08
C TYR A 436 10.23 6.38 -10.79
N ALA A 437 9.05 6.39 -10.15
CA ALA A 437 7.83 5.87 -10.74
C ALA A 437 7.32 6.72 -11.92
N LEU A 438 7.39 8.04 -11.83
CA LEU A 438 7.02 8.96 -12.93
C LEU A 438 7.93 8.76 -14.15
N ARG A 439 9.22 8.49 -13.96
CA ARG A 439 10.13 8.07 -15.05
C ARG A 439 9.71 6.75 -15.68
N ALA A 440 9.15 5.80 -14.92
CA ALA A 440 8.63 4.55 -15.48
C ALA A 440 7.38 4.78 -16.34
N LEU A 441 6.45 5.65 -15.92
CA LEU A 441 5.32 6.08 -16.75
C LEU A 441 5.77 6.75 -18.05
N LEU A 442 6.74 7.67 -17.96
CA LEU A 442 7.32 8.33 -19.13
C LEU A 442 7.97 7.31 -20.07
N ASN A 443 8.76 6.37 -19.57
CA ASN A 443 9.36 5.31 -20.38
C ASN A 443 8.30 4.45 -21.08
N SER A 444 7.15 4.20 -20.45
CA SER A 444 6.03 3.48 -21.07
C SER A 444 5.36 4.28 -22.20
N LEU A 445 5.16 5.59 -22.02
CA LEU A 445 4.48 6.47 -22.98
C LEU A 445 5.40 7.13 -24.03
N ALA A 446 6.72 7.06 -23.86
CA ALA A 446 7.69 7.69 -24.75
C ALA A 446 7.52 7.35 -26.25
N PRO A 447 7.17 6.11 -26.67
CA PRO A 447 6.82 5.80 -28.06
C PRO A 447 5.69 6.67 -28.63
N VAL A 448 4.63 6.91 -27.84
CA VAL A 448 3.49 7.76 -28.23
C VAL A 448 3.95 9.21 -28.32
N ILE A 449 4.66 9.71 -27.30
CA ILE A 449 5.15 11.10 -27.24
C ILE A 449 6.12 11.40 -28.40
N GLY A 450 6.97 10.45 -28.77
CA GLY A 450 7.87 10.58 -29.92
C GLY A 450 7.15 10.55 -31.27
N TYR A 451 6.08 9.76 -31.40
CA TYR A 451 5.19 9.81 -32.56
C TYR A 451 4.50 11.18 -32.64
N GLU A 452 3.91 11.65 -31.53
CA GLU A 452 3.25 12.94 -31.42
C GLU A 452 4.17 14.10 -31.82
N GLN A 453 5.42 14.10 -31.34
CA GLN A 453 6.41 15.12 -31.68
C GLN A 453 6.86 15.05 -33.15
N ALA A 454 6.85 13.87 -33.77
CA ALA A 454 7.20 13.69 -35.18
C ALA A 454 6.08 14.05 -36.16
N HIS A 455 4.80 13.91 -35.76
CA HIS A 455 3.63 14.06 -36.65
C HIS A 455 2.67 15.19 -36.25
N GLY A 456 2.88 15.86 -35.12
CA GLY A 456 2.03 16.96 -34.62
C GLY A 456 0.60 16.55 -34.24
N THR A 457 0.33 15.25 -34.12
CA THR A 457 -1.01 14.64 -33.97
C THR A 457 -0.92 13.43 -33.04
N ALA A 458 -2.04 13.07 -32.40
CA ALA A 458 -2.13 11.79 -31.69
C ALA A 458 -1.93 10.61 -32.68
N PRO A 459 -1.40 9.46 -32.23
CA PRO A 459 -1.27 8.31 -33.11
C PRO A 459 -2.65 7.83 -33.61
N PRO A 460 -2.81 7.48 -34.89
CA PRO A 460 -4.04 6.85 -35.37
C PRO A 460 -4.17 5.39 -34.88
N GLN A 461 -5.36 4.81 -35.00
CA GLN A 461 -5.55 3.37 -34.84
C GLN A 461 -4.57 2.60 -35.75
N GLY A 462 -3.81 1.67 -35.18
CA GLY A 462 -2.86 0.85 -35.93
C GLY A 462 -1.53 1.56 -36.27
N TRP A 463 -1.24 2.74 -35.71
CA TRP A 463 0.00 3.52 -35.90
C TRP A 463 1.31 2.71 -35.82
N ALA A 464 1.32 1.67 -34.99
CA ALA A 464 2.46 0.79 -34.73
C ALA A 464 2.29 -0.63 -35.31
N THR A 465 1.37 -0.83 -36.26
CA THR A 465 1.26 -2.08 -37.02
C THR A 465 2.11 -2.00 -38.29
N ALA A 466 2.98 -2.99 -38.50
CA ALA A 466 3.79 -3.09 -39.71
C ALA A 466 3.05 -3.96 -40.74
N ALA A 467 2.98 -3.48 -42.00
CA ALA A 467 2.33 -4.23 -43.07
C ALA A 467 3.17 -5.43 -43.58
N ASP A 468 4.51 -5.40 -43.41
CA ASP A 468 5.41 -6.51 -43.79
C ASP A 468 6.70 -6.62 -42.95
N GLU A 469 7.24 -5.54 -42.34
CA GLU A 469 8.54 -5.58 -41.62
C GLU A 469 8.47 -5.13 -40.15
N SER A 470 8.36 -6.09 -39.22
CA SER A 470 8.35 -5.82 -37.76
C SER A 470 9.61 -5.09 -37.26
N LYS A 471 10.80 -5.47 -37.76
CA LYS A 471 12.09 -4.89 -37.34
C LYS A 471 12.24 -3.41 -37.68
N GLU A 472 11.60 -2.94 -38.75
CA GLU A 472 11.63 -1.51 -39.09
C GLU A 472 10.71 -0.71 -38.15
N MET A 473 9.58 -1.30 -37.75
CA MET A 473 8.68 -0.72 -36.75
C MET A 473 9.31 -0.69 -35.36
N ASP A 474 9.97 -1.76 -34.90
CA ASP A 474 10.71 -1.78 -33.64
C ASP A 474 11.74 -0.63 -33.57
N LYS A 475 12.46 -0.40 -34.66
CA LYS A 475 13.42 0.71 -34.79
C LYS A 475 12.74 2.09 -34.74
N LYS A 476 11.59 2.27 -35.39
CA LYS A 476 10.80 3.52 -35.33
C LYS A 476 10.26 3.78 -33.91
N ILE A 477 9.75 2.74 -33.26
CA ILE A 477 9.28 2.77 -31.86
C ILE A 477 10.43 3.13 -30.91
N ASP A 478 11.64 2.63 -31.13
CA ASP A 478 12.83 3.01 -30.37
C ASP A 478 13.27 4.46 -30.62
N GLU A 479 13.29 4.92 -31.89
CA GLU A 479 13.60 6.31 -32.24
C GLU A 479 12.59 7.29 -31.63
N TRP A 480 11.29 6.96 -31.66
CA TRP A 480 10.26 7.69 -30.94
C TRP A 480 10.44 7.59 -29.42
N SER A 481 10.85 6.45 -28.86
CA SER A 481 11.13 6.31 -27.41
C SER A 481 12.25 7.27 -26.98
N GLU A 482 13.33 7.37 -27.76
CA GLU A 482 14.47 8.24 -27.47
C GLU A 482 14.10 9.73 -27.61
N ILE A 483 13.25 10.08 -28.58
CA ILE A 483 12.65 11.42 -28.68
C ILE A 483 11.76 11.71 -27.46
N GLY A 484 10.75 10.88 -27.17
CA GLY A 484 9.76 11.14 -26.13
C GLY A 484 10.36 11.29 -24.74
N ILE A 485 11.40 10.50 -24.40
CA ILE A 485 12.17 10.68 -23.17
C ILE A 485 12.90 12.04 -23.19
N ARG A 486 13.60 12.39 -24.28
CA ARG A 486 14.38 13.63 -24.38
C ARG A 486 13.51 14.89 -24.27
N GLU A 487 12.35 14.92 -24.91
CA GLU A 487 11.49 16.12 -24.92
C GLU A 487 10.76 16.37 -23.60
N VAL A 488 10.50 15.32 -22.80
CA VAL A 488 9.59 15.42 -21.62
C VAL A 488 10.30 15.19 -20.28
N LYS A 489 11.36 14.38 -20.20
CA LYS A 489 11.96 13.95 -18.93
C LYS A 489 12.37 15.12 -18.03
N ASP A 490 13.17 16.05 -18.55
CA ASP A 490 13.74 17.12 -17.73
C ASP A 490 12.68 18.18 -17.37
N GLU A 491 11.64 18.35 -18.22
CA GLU A 491 10.48 19.19 -17.90
C GLU A 491 9.59 18.56 -16.84
N MET A 492 9.30 17.25 -16.93
CA MET A 492 8.56 16.48 -15.93
C MET A 492 9.26 16.52 -14.57
N GLU A 493 10.57 16.28 -14.53
CA GLU A 493 11.35 16.33 -13.28
C GLU A 493 11.36 17.74 -12.67
N ARG A 494 11.48 18.79 -13.50
CA ARG A 494 11.40 20.18 -13.07
C ARG A 494 10.01 20.55 -12.52
N VAL A 495 8.93 20.27 -13.25
CA VAL A 495 7.54 20.53 -12.83
C VAL A 495 7.21 19.77 -11.55
N ALA A 496 7.64 18.52 -11.45
CA ALA A 496 7.49 17.72 -10.23
C ALA A 496 8.24 18.35 -9.04
N GLN A 497 9.48 18.80 -9.22
CA GLN A 497 10.24 19.45 -8.15
C GLN A 497 9.67 20.81 -7.74
N GLU A 498 9.20 21.62 -8.69
CA GLU A 498 8.58 22.93 -8.45
C GLU A 498 7.28 22.81 -7.66
N GLU A 499 6.33 21.98 -8.11
CA GLU A 499 5.04 21.80 -7.42
C GLU A 499 5.22 21.03 -6.09
N MET A 500 6.16 20.08 -5.99
CA MET A 500 6.54 19.45 -4.70
C MET A 500 6.97 20.51 -3.68
N SER A 501 7.91 21.37 -4.07
CA SER A 501 8.46 22.44 -3.19
C SER A 501 7.36 23.42 -2.76
N LYS A 502 6.51 23.82 -3.71
CA LYS A 502 5.38 24.73 -3.51
C LYS A 502 4.32 24.17 -2.57
N GLU A 503 3.82 22.95 -2.81
CA GLU A 503 2.81 22.32 -1.96
C GLU A 503 3.37 21.97 -0.57
N TYR A 504 4.59 21.42 -0.49
CA TYR A 504 5.29 21.16 0.78
C TYR A 504 5.45 22.46 1.58
N GLY A 505 6.01 23.51 0.97
CA GLY A 505 6.22 24.80 1.61
C GLY A 505 4.91 25.47 2.04
N ARG A 506 3.86 25.42 1.21
CA ARG A 506 2.52 25.94 1.52
C ARG A 506 1.93 25.23 2.75
N ALA A 507 1.88 23.89 2.72
CA ALA A 507 1.29 23.12 3.80
C ALA A 507 2.13 23.18 5.09
N MET A 508 3.46 23.27 4.99
CA MET A 508 4.33 23.44 6.16
C MET A 508 4.18 24.84 6.78
N ARG A 509 4.06 25.91 5.99
CA ARG A 509 3.71 27.25 6.48
C ARG A 509 2.34 27.28 7.15
N ARG A 510 1.36 26.52 6.64
CA ARG A 510 0.04 26.34 7.26
C ARG A 510 0.13 25.68 8.64
N ARG A 511 0.89 24.59 8.79
CA ARG A 511 1.15 23.92 10.09
C ARG A 511 1.89 24.82 11.08
N LEU A 512 2.80 25.68 10.59
CA LEU A 512 3.49 26.70 11.40
C LEU A 512 2.60 27.93 11.71
N GLY A 513 1.45 28.07 11.06
CA GLY A 513 0.57 29.23 11.20
C GLY A 513 1.08 30.54 10.59
N ILE A 514 2.07 30.51 9.69
CA ILE A 514 2.67 31.73 9.14
C ILE A 514 1.99 32.11 7.82
N ARG A 515 1.29 33.25 7.79
CA ARG A 515 0.79 33.86 6.54
C ARG A 515 1.95 34.39 5.69
N SER A 516 1.89 34.12 4.40
CA SER A 516 2.83 34.58 3.38
C SER A 516 2.14 34.53 2.01
N SER A 517 2.48 35.42 1.07
CA SER A 517 2.06 35.28 -0.32
C SER A 517 2.77 34.08 -0.96
N GLU A 518 2.16 33.40 -1.92
CA GLU A 518 2.86 32.37 -2.71
C GLU A 518 3.92 32.99 -3.62
N GLU A 519 3.73 34.24 -4.04
CA GLU A 519 4.64 34.99 -4.92
C GLU A 519 5.94 35.42 -4.21
N ASP A 520 5.89 35.61 -2.88
CA ASP A 520 7.04 36.04 -2.07
C ASP A 520 8.03 34.89 -1.83
N THR A 521 8.74 34.53 -2.90
CA THR A 521 9.62 33.37 -2.98
C THR A 521 10.82 33.49 -2.04
N GLU A 522 11.38 34.69 -1.85
CA GLU A 522 12.53 34.90 -0.97
C GLU A 522 12.16 34.71 0.52
N ARG A 523 11.03 35.29 0.95
CA ARG A 523 10.48 35.07 2.29
C ARG A 523 10.07 33.60 2.50
N ASN A 524 9.42 32.99 1.52
CA ASN A 524 8.99 31.59 1.60
C ASN A 524 10.18 30.63 1.75
N ASN A 525 11.26 30.83 1.00
CA ASN A 525 12.51 30.08 1.13
C ASN A 525 13.21 30.32 2.49
N THR A 526 13.14 31.56 3.00
CA THR A 526 13.70 31.93 4.31
C THR A 526 12.94 31.27 5.45
N ILE A 527 11.60 31.27 5.43
CA ILE A 527 10.77 30.53 6.40
C ILE A 527 11.06 29.02 6.33
N GLU A 528 11.21 28.45 5.13
CA GLU A 528 11.50 27.03 5.01
C GLU A 528 12.88 26.67 5.60
N ARG A 529 13.92 27.46 5.30
CA ARG A 529 15.28 27.26 5.81
C ARG A 529 15.37 27.47 7.32
N ASP A 530 14.92 28.63 7.81
CA ASP A 530 15.26 29.12 9.16
C ASP A 530 14.23 28.74 10.22
N ILE A 531 12.99 28.40 9.82
CA ILE A 531 11.91 27.95 10.72
C ILE A 531 11.56 26.48 10.49
N SER A 532 11.28 26.06 9.24
CA SER A 532 10.74 24.71 8.99
C SER A 532 11.80 23.61 9.13
N ARG A 533 12.92 23.71 8.38
CA ARG A 533 14.01 22.71 8.41
C ARG A 533 14.74 22.71 9.75
N SER A 534 14.87 23.88 10.39
CA SER A 534 15.46 24.00 11.73
C SER A 534 14.60 23.36 12.81
N LEU A 535 13.27 23.48 12.75
CA LEU A 535 12.33 22.80 13.65
C LEU A 535 12.48 21.27 13.55
N LEU A 536 12.49 20.74 12.33
CA LEU A 536 12.73 19.30 12.09
C LEU A 536 14.09 18.84 12.65
N SER A 537 15.13 19.69 12.54
CA SER A 537 16.44 19.42 13.13
C SER A 537 16.39 19.35 14.68
N LEU A 538 15.64 20.23 15.35
CA LEU A 538 15.43 20.16 16.81
C LEU A 538 14.64 18.92 17.22
N MET A 539 13.58 18.60 16.47
CA MET A 539 12.72 17.44 16.76
C MET A 539 13.50 16.12 16.63
N SER A 540 14.40 16.01 15.65
CA SER A 540 15.31 14.86 15.52
C SER A 540 16.36 14.85 16.64
N SER A 541 17.04 15.98 16.89
CA SER A 541 18.11 16.10 17.90
C SER A 541 17.65 15.83 19.33
N HIS A 542 16.37 16.10 19.63
CA HIS A 542 15.78 15.91 20.96
C HIS A 542 14.72 14.79 20.99
N ARG A 543 14.62 13.96 19.94
CA ARG A 543 13.70 12.81 19.82
C ARG A 543 12.26 13.12 20.26
N LEU A 544 11.70 14.19 19.70
CA LEU A 544 10.36 14.67 20.04
C LEU A 544 9.28 14.02 19.15
N ASP A 545 8.09 13.85 19.72
CA ASP A 545 6.91 13.44 18.98
C ASP A 545 6.62 14.42 17.82
N PHE A 546 6.42 13.88 16.61
CA PHE A 546 6.29 14.67 15.40
C PHE A 546 4.99 15.50 15.38
N HIS A 547 3.88 14.95 15.84
CA HIS A 547 2.58 15.61 15.73
C HIS A 547 2.30 16.54 16.93
N ARG A 548 2.55 16.07 18.16
CA ARG A 548 2.32 16.80 19.42
C ARG A 548 3.20 18.04 19.53
N THR A 549 4.42 18.05 18.96
CA THR A 549 5.26 19.25 18.87
C THR A 549 4.55 20.39 18.12
N PHE A 550 3.98 20.13 16.93
CA PHE A 550 3.21 21.14 16.19
C PHE A 550 1.86 21.47 16.83
N ARG A 551 1.19 20.50 17.49
CA ARG A 551 -0.05 20.78 18.24
C ARG A 551 0.23 21.73 19.41
N LEU A 552 1.26 21.50 20.23
CA LEU A 552 1.64 22.43 21.30
C LEU A 552 2.12 23.79 20.75
N LEU A 553 2.87 23.83 19.63
CA LEU A 553 3.25 25.08 18.96
C LEU A 553 2.04 25.93 18.53
N SER A 554 0.87 25.30 18.31
CA SER A 554 -0.38 26.01 18.00
C SER A 554 -0.90 26.85 19.17
N TYR A 555 -0.46 26.58 20.41
CA TYR A 555 -0.81 27.35 21.60
C TYR A 555 0.23 28.42 21.97
N PHE A 556 1.45 28.37 21.40
CA PHE A 556 2.49 29.35 21.70
C PHE A 556 2.08 30.78 21.30
N GLN A 557 2.21 31.72 22.24
CA GLN A 557 1.97 33.15 22.02
C GLN A 557 3.32 33.89 22.01
N PRO A 558 3.79 34.43 20.86
CA PRO A 558 5.08 35.15 20.80
C PRO A 558 5.00 36.57 21.36
N VAL A 559 3.83 37.23 21.22
CA VAL A 559 3.64 38.62 21.65
C VAL A 559 3.66 38.69 23.18
N GLY A 560 4.64 39.42 23.73
CA GLY A 560 4.83 39.53 25.18
C GLY A 560 5.49 38.31 25.85
N ALA A 561 6.00 37.34 25.06
CA ALA A 561 6.58 36.10 25.58
C ALA A 561 7.80 36.33 26.50
N THR A 562 7.59 36.28 27.82
CA THR A 562 8.64 36.43 28.83
C THR A 562 9.61 35.24 28.82
N LYS A 563 10.80 35.41 29.40
CA LYS A 563 11.78 34.32 29.56
C LYS A 563 11.21 33.14 30.35
N GLU A 564 10.46 33.42 31.42
CA GLU A 564 9.80 32.40 32.24
C GLU A 564 8.72 31.64 31.46
N TYR A 565 7.89 32.34 30.68
CA TYR A 565 6.89 31.71 29.82
C TYR A 565 7.54 30.81 28.76
N LYS A 566 8.62 31.27 28.12
CA LYS A 566 9.41 30.44 27.18
C LYS A 566 10.01 29.22 27.89
N GLU A 567 10.59 29.37 29.08
CA GLU A 567 11.15 28.24 29.84
C GLU A 567 10.09 27.21 30.26
N LYS A 568 8.89 27.65 30.64
CA LYS A 568 7.72 26.77 30.89
C LYS A 568 7.29 26.05 29.60
N PHE A 569 7.10 26.79 28.51
CA PHE A 569 6.67 26.23 27.21
C PHE A 569 7.67 25.21 26.65
N ILE A 570 8.97 25.52 26.68
CA ILE A 570 10.02 24.58 26.27
C ILE A 570 10.04 23.34 27.18
N SER A 571 9.86 23.51 28.49
CA SER A 571 9.79 22.37 29.42
C SER A 571 8.58 21.48 29.12
N ALA A 572 7.45 22.04 28.65
CA ALA A 572 6.31 21.25 28.17
C ALA A 572 6.59 20.53 26.83
N LEU A 573 7.32 21.16 25.89
CA LEU A 573 7.76 20.50 24.66
C LEU A 573 8.70 19.31 24.95
N LEU A 574 9.67 19.47 25.86
CA LEU A 574 10.64 18.40 26.18
C LEU A 574 10.01 17.21 26.92
N LYS A 575 8.86 17.40 27.61
CA LYS A 575 8.02 16.29 28.11
C LYS A 575 7.44 15.39 26.99
N ASN A 576 7.50 15.82 25.72
CA ASN A 576 7.08 15.02 24.55
C ASN A 576 8.21 14.14 23.97
N CYS A 577 9.36 14.07 24.62
CA CYS A 577 10.46 13.21 24.17
C CYS A 577 10.11 11.73 24.36
N SER A 578 10.42 10.90 23.36
CA SER A 578 10.29 9.44 23.46
C SER A 578 11.36 8.79 24.33
N GLU A 579 12.50 9.45 24.50
CA GLU A 579 13.65 8.95 25.26
C GLU A 579 14.23 10.04 26.19
N PRO A 580 13.49 10.51 27.22
CA PRO A 580 13.91 11.66 28.04
C PRO A 580 15.28 11.54 28.69
N ALA A 581 15.75 10.30 28.94
CA ALA A 581 17.08 10.00 29.49
C ALA A 581 18.25 10.36 28.56
N PHE A 582 18.00 10.77 27.31
CA PHE A 582 19.02 11.16 26.33
C PHE A 582 19.01 12.66 25.99
N ILE A 583 18.14 13.46 26.62
CA ILE A 583 18.12 14.92 26.45
C ILE A 583 19.19 15.58 27.35
N ASP A 584 20.09 16.36 26.74
CA ASP A 584 20.77 17.46 27.43
C ASP A 584 19.79 18.63 27.53
N GLU A 585 19.17 18.79 28.70
CA GLU A 585 18.12 19.79 28.94
C GLU A 585 18.65 21.22 28.80
N PHE A 586 19.93 21.47 29.11
CA PHE A 586 20.54 22.79 28.98
C PHE A 586 20.75 23.17 27.51
N THR A 587 21.31 22.25 26.72
CA THR A 587 21.48 22.44 25.27
C THR A 587 20.11 22.56 24.58
N ALA A 588 19.16 21.68 24.89
CA ALA A 588 17.82 21.72 24.31
C ALA A 588 17.07 23.03 24.67
N LYS A 589 17.17 23.52 25.91
CA LYS A 589 16.56 24.80 26.30
C LYS A 589 17.17 26.01 25.59
N ARG A 590 18.50 26.03 25.38
CA ARG A 590 19.17 27.06 24.58
C ARG A 590 18.64 27.06 23.14
N GLU A 591 18.70 25.90 22.48
CA GLU A 591 18.42 25.77 21.04
C GLU A 591 16.94 25.99 20.72
N TRP A 592 16.03 25.54 21.59
CA TRP A 592 14.62 25.89 21.49
C TRP A 592 14.33 27.37 21.74
N ASN A 593 15.00 28.04 22.69
CA ASN A 593 14.80 29.48 22.88
C ASN A 593 15.28 30.26 21.64
N GLU A 594 16.46 29.94 21.10
CA GLU A 594 16.97 30.55 19.85
C GLU A 594 16.04 30.32 18.65
N TRP A 595 15.30 29.20 18.61
CA TRP A 595 14.30 28.93 17.57
C TRP A 595 12.99 29.68 17.83
N LEU A 596 12.50 29.72 19.07
CA LEU A 596 11.30 30.47 19.43
C LEU A 596 11.49 31.99 19.25
N ASP A 597 12.69 32.52 19.43
CA ASP A 597 13.01 33.91 19.11
C ASP A 597 12.92 34.18 17.60
N LYS A 598 13.39 33.24 16.75
CA LYS A 598 13.25 33.31 15.28
C LYS A 598 11.79 33.15 14.84
N TYR A 599 11.02 32.25 15.46
CA TYR A 599 9.58 32.10 15.18
C TYR A 599 8.79 33.34 15.61
N SER A 600 9.16 33.95 16.74
CA SER A 600 8.52 35.16 17.26
C SER A 600 8.68 36.38 16.35
N SER A 601 9.72 36.45 15.49
CA SER A 601 9.86 37.54 14.52
C SER A 601 8.80 37.52 13.40
N TYR A 602 8.02 36.43 13.28
CA TYR A 602 6.88 36.32 12.38
C TYR A 602 5.53 36.61 13.08
N SER A 603 5.53 37.15 14.31
CA SER A 603 4.32 37.42 15.13
C SER A 603 3.21 38.11 14.34
N ASP A 604 3.54 39.18 13.63
CA ASP A 604 2.61 40.04 12.89
C ASP A 604 1.99 39.33 11.67
N SER A 605 2.50 38.14 11.34
CA SER A 605 2.05 37.28 10.26
C SER A 605 1.51 35.93 10.74
N LEU A 606 1.40 35.71 12.05
CA LEU A 606 0.78 34.49 12.57
C LEU A 606 -0.75 34.51 12.44
N VAL A 607 -1.33 33.35 12.18
CA VAL A 607 -2.76 33.09 12.25
C VAL A 607 -3.22 32.86 13.69
N SER A 608 -4.55 32.90 13.90
CA SER A 608 -5.17 32.57 15.19
C SER A 608 -4.77 31.16 15.68
N THR A 609 -4.79 30.92 16.99
CA THR A 609 -4.64 29.56 17.54
C THR A 609 -5.62 28.57 16.89
N GLU A 610 -6.88 28.97 16.67
CA GLU A 610 -7.88 28.15 15.99
C GLU A 610 -7.46 27.74 14.56
N GLU A 611 -6.93 28.67 13.75
CA GLU A 611 -6.39 28.37 12.42
C GLU A 611 -5.16 27.45 12.47
N ARG A 612 -4.32 27.54 13.52
CA ARG A 612 -3.18 26.61 13.75
C ARG A 612 -3.66 25.21 14.14
N LEU A 613 -4.66 25.10 15.01
CA LEU A 613 -5.23 23.81 15.43
C LEU A 613 -5.90 23.08 14.26
N LYS A 614 -6.59 23.80 13.37
CA LYS A 614 -7.15 23.31 12.09
C LYS A 614 -6.10 22.94 11.02
N ALA A 615 -4.81 22.97 11.36
CA ALA A 615 -3.71 22.47 10.54
C ALA A 615 -2.85 21.41 11.25
N ASN A 616 -3.04 21.20 12.56
CA ASN A 616 -2.20 20.34 13.38
C ASN A 616 -3.05 19.31 14.12
N PRO A 617 -3.02 18.02 13.71
CA PRO A 617 -3.89 17.02 14.29
C PRO A 617 -3.56 16.75 15.76
N ARG A 618 -4.61 16.54 16.56
CA ARG A 618 -4.59 16.06 17.95
C ARG A 618 -4.57 14.54 18.00
N PHE A 619 -5.38 13.88 17.16
CA PHE A 619 -5.38 12.43 16.99
C PHE A 619 -4.61 12.03 15.73
N VAL A 620 -3.87 10.93 15.82
CA VAL A 620 -3.08 10.36 14.72
C VAL A 620 -3.25 8.84 14.76
N LEU A 621 -3.38 8.21 13.59
CA LEU A 621 -3.56 6.77 13.47
C LEU A 621 -2.22 6.02 13.66
N ARG A 622 -1.67 6.11 14.87
CA ARG A 622 -0.40 5.52 15.30
C ARG A 622 -0.45 3.99 15.25
N GLN A 623 0.71 3.35 15.14
CA GLN A 623 0.77 1.92 14.87
C GLN A 623 0.32 1.10 16.09
N TRP A 624 0.57 1.57 17.31
CA TRP A 624 0.06 0.92 18.52
C TRP A 624 -1.47 0.98 18.62
N VAL A 625 -2.10 2.09 18.20
CA VAL A 625 -3.56 2.24 18.14
C VAL A 625 -4.17 1.24 17.15
N LEU A 626 -3.56 1.09 15.97
CA LEU A 626 -3.98 0.09 14.98
C LEU A 626 -3.96 -1.32 15.56
N GLU A 627 -2.84 -1.76 16.15
CA GLU A 627 -2.74 -3.11 16.71
C GLU A 627 -3.69 -3.35 17.90
N GLU A 628 -4.07 -2.31 18.64
CA GLU A 628 -5.08 -2.38 19.71
C GLU A 628 -6.52 -2.53 19.17
N VAL A 629 -6.91 -1.76 18.16
CA VAL A 629 -8.21 -1.91 17.48
C VAL A 629 -8.32 -3.28 16.79
N ILE A 630 -7.24 -3.71 16.13
CA ILE A 630 -7.16 -5.03 15.48
C ILE A 630 -7.30 -6.15 16.51
N ARG A 631 -6.64 -6.04 17.67
CA ARG A 631 -6.77 -6.99 18.77
C ARG A 631 -8.21 -7.08 19.27
N ALA A 632 -8.84 -5.93 19.55
CA ALA A 632 -10.24 -5.89 19.99
C ALA A 632 -11.19 -6.55 18.98
N ALA A 633 -11.04 -6.27 17.68
CA ALA A 633 -11.86 -6.87 16.63
C ALA A 633 -11.57 -8.37 16.41
N GLN A 634 -10.33 -8.83 16.61
CA GLN A 634 -9.94 -10.25 16.50
C GLN A 634 -10.42 -11.08 17.70
N GLU A 635 -10.30 -10.57 18.92
CA GLU A 635 -10.74 -11.23 20.15
C GLU A 635 -12.28 -11.37 20.21
N ASP A 636 -13.00 -10.29 19.87
CA ASP A 636 -14.46 -10.22 19.92
C ASP A 636 -15.14 -10.83 18.66
N LYS A 637 -14.36 -11.28 17.67
CA LYS A 637 -14.80 -11.93 16.41
C LYS A 637 -15.91 -11.19 15.65
N GLY A 638 -15.98 -9.87 15.78
CA GLY A 638 -16.99 -9.00 15.15
C GLY A 638 -18.28 -8.80 15.95
N ALA A 639 -18.30 -9.09 17.26
CA ALA A 639 -19.36 -8.63 18.17
C ALA A 639 -19.17 -7.14 18.56
N GLU A 640 -20.02 -6.66 19.48
CA GLU A 640 -20.27 -5.23 19.67
C GLU A 640 -19.09 -4.42 20.22
N LYS A 641 -18.21 -5.02 21.05
CA LYS A 641 -17.05 -4.28 21.59
C LYS A 641 -16.02 -4.02 20.48
N GLY A 642 -15.78 -5.01 19.64
CA GLY A 642 -14.90 -4.87 18.48
C GLY A 642 -15.40 -3.82 17.49
N LYS A 643 -16.73 -3.77 17.25
CA LYS A 643 -17.37 -2.72 16.44
C LYS A 643 -17.25 -1.32 17.05
N ALA A 644 -17.59 -1.17 18.34
CA ALA A 644 -17.62 0.14 19.01
C ALA A 644 -16.25 0.82 18.99
N VAL A 645 -15.19 0.07 19.32
CA VAL A 645 -13.79 0.56 19.32
C VAL A 645 -13.34 0.92 17.91
N LEU A 646 -13.64 0.06 16.91
CA LEU A 646 -13.31 0.33 15.50
C LEU A 646 -14.05 1.57 14.96
N GLY A 647 -15.33 1.71 15.30
CA GLY A 647 -16.15 2.87 14.94
C GLY A 647 -15.67 4.16 15.59
N LYS A 648 -15.19 4.12 16.85
CA LYS A 648 -14.68 5.32 17.54
C LYS A 648 -13.32 5.74 17.03
N VAL A 649 -12.40 4.80 16.76
CA VAL A 649 -11.13 5.13 16.12
C VAL A 649 -11.32 5.60 14.67
N LEU A 650 -12.31 5.07 13.94
CA LEU A 650 -12.72 5.65 12.66
C LEU A 650 -13.18 7.11 12.84
N HIS A 651 -14.07 7.37 13.81
CA HIS A 651 -14.58 8.72 14.05
C HIS A 651 -13.48 9.72 14.46
N MET A 652 -12.52 9.32 15.30
CA MET A 652 -11.34 10.13 15.64
C MET A 652 -10.41 10.32 14.42
N ALA A 653 -10.22 9.29 13.59
CA ALA A 653 -9.42 9.36 12.37
C ALA A 653 -10.03 10.28 11.30
N CYS A 654 -11.37 10.31 11.20
CA CYS A 654 -12.11 11.21 10.31
C CYS A 654 -12.12 12.66 10.80
N ASN A 655 -11.92 12.90 12.10
CA ASN A 655 -11.95 14.22 12.73
C ASN A 655 -10.67 14.49 13.56
N PRO A 656 -9.46 14.43 12.96
CA PRO A 656 -8.21 14.33 13.72
C PRO A 656 -7.77 15.65 14.38
N PHE A 657 -8.42 16.79 14.05
CA PHE A 657 -8.09 18.12 14.55
C PHE A 657 -8.87 18.54 15.81
N GLU A 658 -9.92 17.80 16.18
CA GLU A 658 -10.77 18.09 17.34
C GLU A 658 -10.02 17.93 18.67
N THR A 659 -10.53 18.52 19.76
CA THR A 659 -9.90 18.60 21.09
C THR A 659 -10.05 17.31 21.92
N TRP A 660 -9.77 16.16 21.29
CA TRP A 660 -9.91 14.81 21.86
C TRP A 660 -9.24 14.62 23.23
N GLY A 661 -9.95 13.95 24.14
CA GLY A 661 -9.47 13.59 25.47
C GLY A 661 -9.19 14.77 26.40
N GLY A 662 -10.08 15.76 26.41
CA GLY A 662 -10.00 16.93 27.29
C GLY A 662 -8.67 17.69 27.15
N GLU A 663 -8.32 18.11 25.93
CA GLU A 663 -7.03 18.74 25.63
C GLU A 663 -6.77 20.00 26.48
N GLU A 664 -7.80 20.76 26.86
CA GLU A 664 -7.64 21.95 27.71
C GLU A 664 -7.07 21.61 29.10
N ALA A 665 -7.55 20.56 29.75
CA ALA A 665 -7.03 20.15 31.06
C ALA A 665 -5.55 19.70 30.96
N GLU A 666 -5.15 19.06 29.85
CA GLU A 666 -3.73 18.72 29.60
C GLU A 666 -2.87 19.98 29.47
N LEU A 667 -3.40 21.06 28.88
CA LEU A 667 -2.70 22.34 28.76
C LEU A 667 -2.58 23.06 30.12
N ARG A 668 -3.56 22.90 31.02
CA ARG A 668 -3.45 23.34 32.43
C ARG A 668 -2.39 22.51 33.18
N GLU A 669 -2.41 21.18 33.07
CA GLU A 669 -1.39 20.27 33.64
C GLU A 669 0.05 20.54 33.13
N LEU A 670 0.18 21.04 31.89
CA LEU A 670 1.46 21.47 31.31
C LEU A 670 1.86 22.91 31.67
N GLY A 671 0.98 23.68 32.32
CA GLY A 671 1.23 25.08 32.70
C GLY A 671 1.27 26.04 31.52
N LEU A 672 0.50 25.76 30.45
CA LEU A 672 0.51 26.52 29.19
C LEU A 672 -0.65 27.52 29.07
N ILE A 673 -1.70 27.33 29.87
CA ILE A 673 -2.86 28.24 30.03
C ILE A 673 -3.14 28.44 31.53
N SER A 674 -3.98 29.41 31.87
CA SER A 674 -4.30 29.79 33.26
C SER A 674 -5.04 28.68 34.03
N GLU A 675 -4.80 28.62 35.34
CA GLU A 675 -5.52 27.76 36.29
C GLU A 675 -6.92 28.30 36.65
N ASP A 676 -7.26 29.52 36.19
CA ASP A 676 -8.53 30.21 36.45
C ASP A 676 -9.73 29.54 35.74
N GLY A 677 -10.26 28.49 36.36
CA GLY A 677 -11.51 27.82 35.97
C GLY A 677 -11.64 26.45 36.63
N GLU A 678 -12.88 25.97 36.81
CA GLU A 678 -13.08 24.59 37.24
C GLU A 678 -12.50 23.61 36.21
N VAL A 679 -11.92 22.51 36.69
CA VAL A 679 -11.45 21.39 35.87
C VAL A 679 -12.45 20.27 36.10
N GLU A 680 -13.32 20.03 35.13
CA GLU A 680 -14.22 18.88 35.16
C GLU A 680 -13.38 17.59 35.14
N GLU A 681 -13.74 16.60 35.96
CA GLU A 681 -13.04 15.32 35.96
C GLU A 681 -13.39 14.57 34.67
N LEU A 682 -12.38 14.28 33.85
CA LEU A 682 -12.56 13.53 32.61
C LEU A 682 -13.29 12.21 32.86
N ASN A 683 -14.29 11.93 32.03
CA ASN A 683 -14.94 10.63 32.05
C ASN A 683 -14.02 9.54 31.43
N GLU A 684 -14.36 8.27 31.60
CA GLU A 684 -13.48 7.16 31.17
C GLU A 684 -13.26 7.12 29.64
N GLU A 685 -14.22 7.59 28.84
CA GLU A 685 -14.06 7.70 27.38
C GLU A 685 -13.05 8.80 27.03
N GLU A 686 -13.10 9.95 27.69
CA GLU A 686 -12.14 11.04 27.49
C GLU A 686 -10.72 10.68 27.98
N LYS A 687 -10.62 9.95 29.10
CA LYS A 687 -9.35 9.39 29.60
C LYS A 687 -8.72 8.47 28.54
N GLU A 688 -9.53 7.64 27.89
CA GLU A 688 -9.07 6.71 26.85
C GLU A 688 -8.77 7.42 25.51
N GLU A 689 -9.59 8.40 25.10
CA GLU A 689 -9.27 9.28 23.96
C GLU A 689 -7.92 9.99 24.15
N ARG A 690 -7.66 10.51 25.36
CA ARG A 690 -6.39 11.16 25.71
C ARG A 690 -5.23 10.17 25.58
N ARG A 691 -5.40 8.91 25.98
CA ARG A 691 -4.42 7.84 25.74
C ARG A 691 -4.20 7.63 24.24
N PHE A 692 -5.25 7.60 23.42
CA PHE A 692 -5.19 7.37 21.97
C PHE A 692 -4.57 8.54 21.19
N CYS A 693 -4.62 9.77 21.70
CA CYS A 693 -3.82 10.90 21.18
C CYS A 693 -2.33 10.83 21.58
N GLY A 694 -2.01 10.10 22.64
CA GLY A 694 -0.67 9.95 23.21
C GLY A 694 0.33 9.24 22.28
N ALA A 695 1.61 9.55 22.46
CA ALA A 695 2.70 8.92 21.72
C ALA A 695 2.94 7.45 22.11
N PHE A 696 2.47 7.03 23.29
CA PHE A 696 2.71 5.69 23.84
C PHE A 696 1.43 5.09 24.41
N ALA A 697 1.25 3.79 24.19
CA ALA A 697 0.29 3.01 24.96
C ALA A 697 0.70 3.04 26.45
N LEU A 698 -0.18 3.56 27.31
CA LEU A 698 -0.07 3.41 28.76
C LEU A 698 -0.34 1.95 29.15
N SER A 699 0.63 1.07 28.90
CA SER A 699 0.61 -0.26 29.50
C SER A 699 0.72 -0.13 31.02
N THR A 700 -0.03 -0.92 31.77
CA THR A 700 -0.01 -0.97 33.25
C THR A 700 1.31 -1.54 33.82
N VAL A 701 2.40 -1.52 33.04
CA VAL A 701 3.71 -2.11 33.35
C VAL A 701 4.84 -1.10 33.09
N GLN A 702 4.64 0.16 33.49
CA GLN A 702 5.78 1.07 33.72
C GLN A 702 6.56 0.75 35.02
N VAL A 703 6.18 -0.33 35.73
CA VAL A 703 6.90 -0.91 36.87
C VAL A 703 7.35 -2.34 36.53
N LEU A 704 8.39 -2.47 35.70
CA LEU A 704 9.54 -3.35 35.92
C LEU A 704 10.57 -3.16 34.80
N SER A 705 11.87 -3.26 35.11
CA SER A 705 12.95 -2.79 34.23
C SER A 705 13.74 -3.90 33.53
N LYS A 706 14.28 -3.56 32.34
CA LYS A 706 15.50 -4.06 31.65
C LYS A 706 15.32 -4.97 30.41
N ARG A 707 15.88 -4.46 29.30
CA ARG A 707 16.72 -5.13 28.28
C ARG A 707 16.29 -6.51 27.75
N VAL A 708 15.75 -6.48 26.53
CA VAL A 708 15.75 -7.56 25.52
C VAL A 708 16.07 -6.82 24.21
N LEU A 709 17.28 -6.82 23.61
CA LEU A 709 18.21 -7.89 23.18
C LEU A 709 17.58 -8.90 22.21
N SER A 710 18.31 -9.26 21.16
CA SER A 710 17.76 -9.88 19.94
C SER A 710 17.10 -11.25 20.17
N PRO A 711 16.04 -11.60 19.41
CA PRO A 711 15.32 -12.86 19.53
C PRO A 711 16.13 -14.04 18.94
N SER A 712 17.16 -14.47 19.67
CA SER A 712 18.06 -15.55 19.24
C SER A 712 18.62 -16.39 20.41
N LEU A 713 18.01 -16.33 21.61
CA LEU A 713 18.55 -17.02 22.80
C LEU A 713 17.53 -17.30 23.93
N TYR A 714 16.36 -17.86 23.61
CA TYR A 714 15.47 -18.51 24.60
C TYR A 714 14.86 -19.79 24.03
N ALA A 715 15.56 -20.91 24.24
CA ALA A 715 15.11 -22.26 23.89
C ALA A 715 15.81 -23.31 24.78
N LEU A 716 15.73 -23.14 26.11
CA LEU A 716 16.08 -24.11 27.15
C LEU A 716 15.70 -23.50 28.52
N LEU A 717 15.33 -24.36 29.48
CA LEU A 717 14.69 -24.03 30.77
C LEU A 717 13.24 -23.50 30.62
N GLU A 718 12.23 -23.97 31.37
CA GLU A 718 12.25 -24.93 32.47
C GLU A 718 10.97 -25.80 32.52
N ILE A 719 11.03 -26.96 33.19
CA ILE A 719 9.93 -27.94 33.32
C ILE A 719 9.47 -27.95 34.79
N PRO A 720 8.14 -27.92 35.10
CA PRO A 720 7.65 -28.07 36.46
C PRO A 720 8.01 -29.44 37.07
N GLN A 721 8.55 -29.44 38.29
CA GLN A 721 9.02 -30.65 38.96
C GLN A 721 7.89 -31.46 39.59
N ALA A 722 8.01 -32.80 39.53
CA ALA A 722 7.43 -33.71 40.51
C ALA A 722 8.33 -34.94 40.72
N ILE A 723 9.00 -34.98 41.88
CA ILE A 723 9.26 -36.16 42.76
C ILE A 723 9.64 -37.51 42.10
N ALA A 724 10.74 -38.21 42.43
CA ALA A 724 11.97 -37.96 43.21
C ALA A 724 12.92 -39.20 43.09
N VAL A 725 13.99 -39.23 43.90
CA VAL A 725 14.78 -40.42 44.35
C VAL A 725 15.94 -40.94 43.47
N ARG A 726 17.15 -40.41 43.78
CA ARG A 726 18.48 -41.10 43.90
C ARG A 726 19.10 -41.78 42.64
N PHE A 727 20.43 -41.90 42.50
CA PHE A 727 21.57 -41.56 43.36
C PHE A 727 22.78 -41.00 42.54
N THR A 728 23.81 -40.55 43.24
CA THR A 728 25.14 -40.05 42.81
C THR A 728 25.94 -41.06 41.94
N THR A 729 27.05 -40.74 41.25
CA THR A 729 28.17 -39.75 41.40
C THR A 729 28.71 -39.35 40.00
N SER A 730 29.23 -38.14 39.72
CA SER A 730 30.56 -37.55 40.10
C SER A 730 31.76 -38.33 39.51
N LEU A 731 32.85 -37.75 38.94
CA LEU A 731 33.55 -36.48 39.20
C LEU A 731 34.16 -35.78 37.94
N THR A 732 33.98 -34.45 37.84
CA THR A 732 34.97 -33.34 37.62
C THR A 732 36.12 -33.33 36.56
N CYS A 733 36.40 -32.10 36.08
CA CYS A 733 37.76 -31.49 35.89
C CYS A 733 38.71 -31.97 34.75
N VAL A 734 39.66 -31.18 34.22
CA VAL A 734 39.87 -29.70 34.08
C VAL A 734 41.05 -29.45 33.08
N THR A 735 41.36 -28.19 32.70
CA THR A 735 42.56 -27.76 31.90
C THR A 735 42.71 -28.33 30.47
N GLN A 736 43.61 -27.86 29.59
CA GLN A 736 43.91 -26.49 29.13
C GLN A 736 44.80 -26.59 27.87
N SER A 737 44.63 -25.64 26.94
CA SER A 737 45.68 -25.14 26.01
C SER A 737 46.17 -25.98 24.81
N ASN A 738 46.38 -25.24 23.71
CA ASN A 738 47.54 -25.26 22.80
C ASN A 738 47.79 -26.34 21.72
N ILE A 739 47.39 -25.95 20.49
CA ILE A 739 48.28 -25.63 19.34
C ILE A 739 48.93 -26.78 18.51
N ALA A 740 48.64 -26.70 17.19
CA ALA A 740 49.44 -27.07 16.02
C ALA A 740 49.53 -28.53 15.48
N ARG A 741 49.02 -28.67 14.24
CA ARG A 741 49.66 -29.26 13.04
C ARG A 741 50.17 -30.72 13.10
N GLY A 742 49.55 -31.61 12.29
CA GLY A 742 50.11 -32.93 11.99
C GLY A 742 49.26 -33.79 11.03
N LEU A 743 49.48 -33.63 9.72
CA LEU A 743 49.04 -34.55 8.66
C LEU A 743 50.20 -35.54 8.34
N PRO A 744 50.01 -36.70 7.64
CA PRO A 744 48.77 -37.39 7.23
C PRO A 744 48.77 -38.96 7.30
N ALA A 745 47.61 -39.55 6.96
CA ALA A 745 47.43 -40.75 6.10
C ALA A 745 47.69 -42.21 6.59
N VAL A 746 47.21 -43.12 5.72
CA VAL A 746 47.46 -44.58 5.55
C VAL A 746 46.53 -45.59 6.23
N CYS A 747 45.50 -45.93 5.46
CA CYS A 747 44.79 -47.20 5.28
C CYS A 747 45.36 -48.50 5.91
N ARG A 748 44.51 -49.23 6.64
CA ARG A 748 43.94 -50.58 6.37
C ARG A 748 42.97 -50.92 7.53
N ALA A 749 41.73 -51.36 7.35
CA ALA A 749 41.20 -52.52 6.62
C ALA A 749 41.52 -53.86 7.30
N GLU A 750 40.54 -54.40 8.05
CA GLU A 750 40.20 -55.83 8.09
C GLU A 750 38.88 -56.07 8.86
N ALA A 751 38.09 -57.01 8.35
CA ALA A 751 37.06 -57.79 9.06
C ALA A 751 37.63 -59.24 9.19
N PRO A 752 36.97 -60.31 9.71
CA PRO A 752 35.53 -60.60 9.71
C PRO A 752 35.04 -61.40 10.97
N VAL A 753 34.15 -62.39 10.77
CA VAL A 753 33.66 -63.46 11.69
C VAL A 753 32.53 -63.01 12.65
N GLU A 754 31.27 -63.50 12.56
CA GLU A 754 30.71 -64.85 12.92
C GLU A 754 30.62 -65.07 14.45
N GLU A 755 29.68 -65.80 15.07
CA GLU A 755 28.46 -66.58 14.70
C GLU A 755 27.62 -66.71 16.02
N GLN A 756 26.27 -66.71 16.12
CA GLN A 756 25.35 -67.88 16.07
C GLN A 756 23.94 -67.51 16.63
N ARG A 757 22.87 -68.09 16.03
CA ARG A 757 21.71 -68.86 16.61
C ARG A 757 20.88 -68.27 17.80
N GLU A 758 19.62 -68.66 18.07
CA GLU A 758 18.80 -69.80 17.59
C GLU A 758 17.26 -69.56 17.71
N GLY A 759 16.46 -70.16 16.80
CA GLY A 759 15.06 -70.60 17.03
C GLY A 759 13.89 -69.59 16.97
N VAL A 760 12.62 -69.99 16.71
CA VAL A 760 11.99 -71.24 16.21
C VAL A 760 10.61 -70.88 15.60
N MET A 761 10.28 -71.45 14.41
CA MET A 761 8.98 -71.78 13.73
C MET A 761 7.67 -70.94 13.98
N ASP A 762 6.62 -70.96 13.16
CA ASP A 762 6.14 -71.92 12.14
C ASP A 762 5.15 -71.28 11.12
N GLY A 763 4.76 -72.01 10.05
CA GLY A 763 3.48 -71.77 9.32
C GLY A 763 3.51 -71.15 7.91
N CYS A 764 3.45 -72.02 6.88
CA CYS A 764 3.03 -71.75 5.48
C CYS A 764 2.07 -72.92 5.06
N PRO A 765 1.54 -73.13 3.81
CA PRO A 765 1.71 -72.47 2.49
C PRO A 765 0.37 -72.01 1.85
N GLY A 766 0.20 -71.60 0.58
CA GLY A 766 1.13 -71.22 -0.51
C GLY A 766 0.53 -71.43 -1.94
N ALA A 767 1.32 -71.10 -2.98
CA ALA A 767 1.20 -71.51 -4.41
C ALA A 767 -0.05 -71.04 -5.24
N THR A 768 -0.01 -70.89 -6.58
CA THR A 768 0.99 -71.32 -7.58
C THR A 768 1.17 -70.36 -8.78
N LEU A 769 2.39 -70.36 -9.33
CA LEU A 769 2.91 -69.70 -10.54
C LEU A 769 2.09 -69.80 -11.84
N HIS A 770 2.19 -68.75 -12.68
CA HIS A 770 2.48 -68.92 -14.13
C HIS A 770 3.31 -67.74 -14.68
N ASN A 771 4.17 -68.03 -15.68
CA ASN A 771 5.12 -67.08 -16.26
C ASN A 771 4.67 -66.58 -17.65
N ALA A 772 4.84 -65.28 -17.91
CA ALA A 772 5.03 -64.75 -19.25
C ALA A 772 5.93 -63.49 -19.19
N HIS A 773 7.03 -63.48 -19.93
CA HIS A 773 7.82 -62.27 -20.14
C HIS A 773 7.17 -61.38 -21.21
N ILE A 774 7.21 -60.06 -21.05
CA ILE A 774 7.77 -59.12 -22.05
C ILE A 774 7.95 -57.72 -21.41
N SER A 775 9.06 -57.08 -21.79
CA SER A 775 9.60 -55.78 -21.36
C SER A 775 8.69 -54.74 -20.68
N ALA A 776 9.08 -54.32 -19.46
CA ALA A 776 8.81 -52.99 -18.91
C ALA A 776 10.01 -52.50 -18.06
N PRO A 777 10.47 -51.24 -18.19
CA PRO A 777 11.44 -50.66 -17.28
C PRO A 777 10.75 -50.13 -16.02
N ALA A 778 11.23 -50.52 -14.84
CA ALA A 778 10.61 -50.17 -13.56
C ALA A 778 10.97 -48.76 -13.05
N SER A 779 10.10 -48.22 -12.20
CA SER A 779 10.30 -46.98 -11.45
C SER A 779 11.29 -47.12 -10.27
N SER A 780 12.23 -46.19 -10.13
CA SER A 780 12.62 -45.54 -8.85
C SER A 780 13.66 -44.43 -9.12
N THR A 781 13.60 -43.20 -8.57
CA THR A 781 13.68 -42.78 -7.15
C THR A 781 14.95 -43.19 -6.39
N SER A 782 16.15 -43.00 -6.97
CA SER A 782 17.40 -43.03 -6.19
C SER A 782 18.48 -41.95 -6.47
N GLU A 783 18.36 -41.10 -7.51
CA GLU A 783 19.49 -40.24 -7.93
C GLU A 783 19.32 -38.71 -7.77
N SER A 784 18.09 -38.19 -7.63
CA SER A 784 17.85 -36.74 -7.51
C SER A 784 18.33 -36.11 -6.18
N ILE A 785 18.48 -36.91 -5.12
CA ILE A 785 18.84 -36.45 -3.77
C ILE A 785 20.35 -36.22 -3.64
N ARG A 786 21.20 -37.02 -4.32
CA ARG A 786 22.67 -36.92 -4.19
C ARG A 786 23.29 -35.76 -4.97
N LEU A 787 22.59 -35.15 -5.92
CA LEU A 787 23.06 -33.95 -6.63
C LEU A 787 22.83 -32.64 -5.85
N ARG A 788 21.73 -32.51 -5.08
CA ARG A 788 21.43 -31.30 -4.29
C ARG A 788 22.40 -31.09 -3.12
N ALA A 789 22.86 -32.17 -2.48
CA ALA A 789 23.79 -32.10 -1.34
C ALA A 789 25.20 -31.55 -1.68
N ARG A 790 25.59 -31.49 -2.96
CA ARG A 790 26.97 -31.15 -3.36
C ARG A 790 27.20 -29.68 -3.74
N ARG A 791 26.15 -28.86 -3.91
CA ARG A 791 26.28 -27.41 -4.22
C ARG A 791 26.32 -26.48 -2.99
N TYR A 792 25.86 -26.93 -1.82
CA TYR A 792 25.85 -26.10 -0.59
C TYR A 792 27.20 -25.98 0.14
N ARG A 793 28.31 -26.45 -0.45
CA ARG A 793 29.68 -26.32 0.09
C ARG A 793 30.65 -25.58 -0.85
N GLN A 794 30.15 -24.79 -1.80
CA GLN A 794 31.00 -24.00 -2.71
C GLN A 794 30.58 -22.53 -2.88
N ILE A 795 29.75 -22.00 -1.97
CA ILE A 795 29.45 -20.55 -1.84
C ILE A 795 29.73 -20.07 -0.40
N ILE A 796 30.80 -20.60 0.22
CA ILE A 796 31.41 -20.07 1.45
C ILE A 796 32.94 -20.00 1.24
N ALA A 797 33.35 -19.32 0.18
CA ALA A 797 34.76 -19.21 -0.22
C ALA A 797 35.12 -17.96 -1.06
N ILE A 798 34.36 -16.85 -0.96
CA ILE A 798 34.75 -15.46 -1.35
C ILE A 798 33.89 -14.50 -0.49
N ALA A 799 34.23 -14.39 0.80
CA ALA A 799 33.57 -13.50 1.77
C ALA A 799 34.55 -13.20 2.92
N GLY A 800 35.59 -12.41 2.63
CA GLY A 800 36.83 -12.45 3.41
C GLY A 800 37.57 -11.13 3.61
N ARG A 801 36.87 -9.99 3.68
CA ARG A 801 37.45 -8.73 4.16
C ARG A 801 36.47 -8.00 5.08
N ARG A 802 36.92 -7.67 6.30
CA ARG A 802 36.26 -6.72 7.20
C ARG A 802 36.65 -5.29 6.78
N PRO A 803 35.76 -4.30 6.87
CA PRO A 803 36.18 -2.93 7.11
C PRO A 803 36.65 -2.81 8.58
N MET A 804 37.79 -2.17 8.83
CA MET A 804 38.12 -1.68 10.17
C MET A 804 37.56 -0.28 10.35
N ILE A 805 37.10 0.02 11.56
CA ILE A 805 36.81 1.40 11.97
C ILE A 805 38.16 2.12 12.12
N ALA A 806 38.30 3.26 11.43
CA ALA A 806 39.32 4.24 11.73
C ALA A 806 38.60 5.53 12.15
N LEU A 807 38.73 5.88 13.43
CA LEU A 807 38.35 7.19 13.91
C LEU A 807 39.46 8.16 13.52
N ASP A 808 39.13 9.34 13.02
CA ASP A 808 39.94 10.51 13.35
C ASP A 808 39.12 11.81 13.35
N ARG A 809 39.58 12.77 14.14
CA ARG A 809 39.01 14.13 14.23
C ARG A 809 40.03 15.09 13.61
N LEU A 810 39.57 16.21 13.02
CA LEU A 810 40.12 17.58 13.25
C LEU A 810 39.45 18.63 12.33
N THR A 811 38.62 19.46 12.96
CA THR A 811 38.59 20.94 12.88
C THR A 811 38.92 21.73 11.58
N GLU A 812 37.99 22.63 11.27
CA GLU A 812 38.16 24.04 10.86
C GLU A 812 38.36 24.49 9.38
N ARG A 813 37.37 25.28 8.94
CA ARG A 813 37.47 26.60 8.26
C ARG A 813 38.56 26.83 7.19
N ARG A 814 38.14 27.14 5.95
CA ARG A 814 37.99 28.56 5.52
C ARG A 814 37.38 28.77 4.12
N THR A 815 36.64 29.87 4.03
CA THR A 815 36.19 30.61 2.84
C THR A 815 37.27 30.87 1.78
N TRP A 816 36.88 30.92 0.50
CA TRP A 816 37.57 31.71 -0.53
C TRP A 816 36.61 32.44 -1.47
N HIS A 817 36.80 33.76 -1.55
CA HIS A 817 36.25 34.65 -2.57
C HIS A 817 37.16 35.88 -2.69
N GLN A 818 37.04 36.60 -3.82
CA GLN A 818 37.75 37.83 -4.23
C GLN A 818 39.06 37.64 -5.04
N LEU A 819 39.13 38.13 -6.30
CA LEU A 819 39.58 39.47 -6.81
C LEU A 819 41.13 39.57 -6.95
N ARG A 820 41.78 40.28 -7.90
CA ARG A 820 41.37 41.15 -9.04
C ARG A 820 42.59 41.50 -9.96
N VAL A 821 42.38 41.69 -11.27
CA VAL A 821 42.89 42.79 -12.18
C VAL A 821 44.43 43.04 -12.25
N VAL A 822 45.12 43.50 -13.32
CA VAL A 822 44.90 44.32 -14.55
C VAL A 822 45.42 43.56 -15.81
N ALA A 823 45.61 44.03 -17.06
CA ALA A 823 45.43 45.26 -17.88
C ALA A 823 45.40 44.85 -19.38
N GLY A 824 45.11 45.70 -20.39
CA GLY A 824 44.59 47.07 -20.42
C GLY A 824 44.43 47.66 -21.85
N ARG A 825 43.36 48.45 -22.05
CA ARG A 825 43.04 49.43 -23.13
C ARG A 825 43.72 49.38 -24.52
N ALA A 826 42.91 49.26 -25.58
CA ALA A 826 42.94 50.14 -26.77
C ALA A 826 41.64 50.06 -27.61
N SER A 827 41.40 51.06 -28.47
CA SER A 827 40.35 51.23 -29.51
C SER A 827 40.86 52.32 -30.50
N PRO A 828 40.25 52.65 -31.67
CA PRO A 828 38.87 52.40 -32.15
C PRO A 828 38.71 52.15 -33.70
N LEU A 829 37.48 52.34 -34.21
CA LEU A 829 37.06 52.61 -35.62
C LEU A 829 37.04 51.46 -36.67
N GLY A 830 35.99 51.41 -37.49
CA GLY A 830 35.89 50.56 -38.71
C GLY A 830 34.47 50.21 -39.19
N LYS A 831 34.05 50.73 -40.36
CA LYS A 831 32.82 50.43 -41.14
C LYS A 831 33.16 50.66 -42.63
N PRO A 832 32.33 50.32 -43.65
CA PRO A 832 31.24 49.33 -43.77
C PRO A 832 31.35 48.49 -45.09
N PHE A 833 30.37 47.62 -45.40
CA PHE A 833 29.76 47.32 -46.74
C PHE A 833 28.64 46.25 -46.49
N SER A 834 27.37 46.28 -46.95
CA SER A 834 26.72 46.45 -48.28
C SER A 834 26.98 45.26 -49.25
N LYS A 835 26.01 44.62 -49.93
CA LYS A 835 24.64 45.06 -50.36
C LYS A 835 23.69 43.90 -50.78
N THR A 836 22.38 44.11 -50.56
CA THR A 836 21.16 43.73 -51.34
C THR A 836 21.16 42.69 -52.48
N ASN A 837 20.20 41.73 -52.43
CA ASN A 837 19.22 41.26 -53.47
C ASN A 837 18.89 39.76 -53.28
N VAL A 838 17.67 39.18 -53.31
CA VAL A 838 16.30 39.51 -53.79
C VAL A 838 15.93 39.01 -55.22
N ARG A 839 15.21 37.86 -55.26
CA ARG A 839 14.26 37.37 -56.31
C ARG A 839 14.81 36.95 -57.70
N PRO A 840 14.03 36.21 -58.54
CA PRO A 840 12.81 35.39 -58.29
C PRO A 840 12.80 33.97 -58.92
N LYS A 841 11.71 33.24 -58.63
CA LYS A 841 11.12 32.06 -59.32
C LYS A 841 11.56 31.78 -60.78
N LEU A 842 11.78 30.50 -61.10
CA LEU A 842 10.89 29.67 -61.96
C LEU A 842 11.35 28.20 -61.98
N ALA A 843 10.43 27.30 -62.36
CA ALA A 843 10.48 25.84 -62.23
C ALA A 843 10.53 25.36 -60.76
#